data_AF-A0A8B8Q4F9-F1
#
_entry.id   AF-A0A8B8Q4F9-F1
#
_cell.length_a   1.000
_cell.length_b   1.000
_cell.length_c   1.000
_cell.angle_alpha   90.00
_cell.angle_beta   90.00
_cell.angle_gamma   90.00
#
_symmetry.space_group_name_H-M   'P 1'
#
loop_
_entity.id
_entity.type
_entity.pdbx_description
1 polymer ?
#
loop_
_entity_poly.entity_id
_entity_poly.type
_entity_poly.pdbx_seq_one_letter_code
_entity_poly.pdbx_strand_id
1 'polypeptide(L)'
;MEAKHLFGFFTVSVLCGLVGSAALARASSCDFPAIFNFGDSNSDTGGLSAVFGQAPPPHGETYFRSPAGRYSDGRLVVDFIAQSFGLPYLSAYLDAVGSNFSHGANFATAGSTIRPQNSTLRQSGFSPISLDVQFNEFYEFRRRSQVARSRGGVYEKLLPKEEVFSRALYTFDIGQNDLTAGYFMNMSTSEVKAYIPDVLEQFKNIVKYLYGEGGRYFWIHNTGPVGCLPYVMERIPILTSQVDGAGCASPFNEVAQVFNRGLKKVVTQLRKELPLAAITYVDVYAVKYALISQPKKYGFKQPLRTCCGHGGKYNYNIHMGCGARITVRGKEVLVGKSCEDPSVYVNWDGVHYTEAANKQIFDHIVGGSFSDPPVPLNRACHRLPSHYLAFSGLRTAAVLLALLLCRFPACSAAADADAAAAAACDFPSIFNFGDSNSDTGGLSAAFGQVPRPNGETYFHRPSGRYCDGRLLIDFIAEDLRLPHLSAYLDSVGANFSHGANFATAGSTIRPQNTTLSQSGYSPIALNVQLVEFSDFLVRSQYFRSQGGVFTSLLPREDYFSRALYTFDIGQNDLTAGLKQNMTVDQIKAYIPDVMTQFSDAIKKVYAEGGRSFWIHNTGPLGCLIYIMDRFHLEAPEDEHGCLRPFNELAQYFNTRLKEAVDSLRTELPLAAVTYVDVYSVKYDLITQAHKHGFQHPFEACCGHGGKYNYNNGRRCGFKITDEGKEIVIAKACEDPSVRVSWDGIHFTEAANRWIFEQIAGGSYSDPPIPLNMTCLRMNHRDQCMV
;
A
#
# COMPACT_ATOMS: atom_id res chain seq x y z
N MET A 1 76.51 24.37 -41.16
CA MET A 1 76.97 22.97 -41.08
C MET A 1 76.29 22.38 -39.86
N GLU A 2 75.10 21.82 -40.06
CA GLU A 2 74.86 20.37 -40.26
C GLU A 2 74.97 19.58 -38.94
N ALA A 3 74.22 18.51 -38.64
CA ALA A 3 72.83 18.09 -38.80
C ALA A 3 72.74 16.72 -38.07
N LYS A 4 71.55 16.35 -37.54
CA LYS A 4 71.08 15.00 -37.16
C LYS A 4 71.57 14.38 -35.84
N HIS A 5 70.67 14.13 -34.89
CA HIS A 5 69.86 12.89 -34.83
C HIS A 5 68.85 12.95 -33.67
N LEU A 6 67.56 12.84 -34.02
CA LEU A 6 66.41 12.68 -33.14
C LEU A 6 65.79 11.32 -33.49
N PHE A 7 65.86 10.30 -32.65
CA PHE A 7 64.97 9.14 -32.70
C PHE A 7 65.11 8.29 -31.43
N GLY A 8 64.00 8.06 -30.72
CA GLY A 8 63.86 6.90 -29.84
C GLY A 8 63.45 7.17 -28.38
N PHE A 9 62.28 7.78 -28.11
CA PHE A 9 61.63 7.70 -26.79
C PHE A 9 60.10 7.91 -26.84
N PHE A 10 59.39 7.25 -27.77
CA PHE A 10 57.93 7.42 -27.90
C PHE A 10 57.09 6.14 -28.05
N THR A 11 57.55 4.99 -27.52
CA THR A 11 56.84 3.71 -27.70
C THR A 11 56.63 2.86 -26.42
N VAL A 12 56.66 3.44 -25.22
CA VAL A 12 56.35 2.69 -23.98
C VAL A 12 55.14 3.23 -23.19
N SER A 13 54.68 4.47 -23.44
CA SER A 13 53.53 5.03 -22.69
C SER A 13 52.14 4.71 -23.26
N VAL A 14 52.05 3.99 -24.38
CA VAL A 14 50.74 3.63 -25.00
C VAL A 14 50.27 2.22 -24.61
N LEU A 15 51.15 1.32 -24.16
CA LEU A 15 50.74 -0.03 -23.76
C LEU A 15 50.14 -0.11 -22.33
N CYS A 16 50.46 0.82 -21.44
CA CYS A 16 49.91 0.81 -20.07
C CYS A 16 48.47 1.34 -19.97
N GLY A 17 48.02 2.14 -20.95
CA GLY A 17 46.64 2.62 -21.04
C GLY A 17 45.65 1.61 -21.65
N LEU A 18 46.14 0.62 -22.41
CA LEU A 18 45.31 -0.42 -23.03
C LEU A 18 45.08 -1.63 -22.10
N VAL A 19 45.96 -1.87 -21.13
CA VAL A 19 45.84 -2.99 -20.18
C VAL A 19 44.82 -2.70 -19.06
N GLY A 20 44.62 -1.43 -18.67
CA GLY A 20 43.57 -1.03 -17.73
C GLY A 20 42.15 -1.16 -18.31
N SER A 21 41.99 -0.87 -19.60
CA SER A 21 40.71 -1.00 -20.32
C SER A 21 40.33 -2.45 -20.64
N ALA A 22 41.32 -3.33 -20.82
CA ALA A 22 41.09 -4.75 -21.08
C ALA A 22 40.74 -5.56 -19.82
N ALA A 23 41.07 -5.07 -18.63
CA ALA A 23 40.86 -5.81 -17.39
C ALA A 23 39.43 -5.66 -16.83
N LEU A 24 38.74 -4.55 -17.15
CA LEU A 24 37.28 -4.47 -17.04
C LEU A 24 36.60 -5.52 -17.92
N ALA A 25 37.19 -5.99 -19.01
CA ALA A 25 36.55 -6.95 -19.92
C ALA A 25 36.44 -8.39 -19.37
N ARG A 26 37.09 -8.73 -18.24
CA ARG A 26 37.13 -10.11 -17.70
C ARG A 26 36.21 -10.43 -16.52
N ALA A 27 35.49 -9.46 -15.95
CA ALA A 27 34.47 -9.75 -14.95
C ALA A 27 33.21 -10.32 -15.64
N SER A 28 32.74 -11.48 -15.18
CA SER A 28 31.48 -12.09 -15.67
C SER A 28 30.31 -11.15 -15.41
N SER A 29 29.29 -11.20 -16.26
CA SER A 29 28.04 -10.49 -15.98
C SER A 29 27.45 -10.97 -14.65
N CYS A 30 26.89 -10.04 -13.88
CA CYS A 30 26.06 -10.34 -12.73
C CYS A 30 24.76 -10.96 -13.19
N ASP A 31 24.36 -12.03 -12.50
CA ASP A 31 23.10 -12.70 -12.68
C ASP A 31 22.21 -12.36 -11.48
N PHE A 32 21.36 -11.35 -11.65
CA PHE A 32 20.38 -10.95 -10.63
C PHE A 32 19.08 -11.72 -10.87
N PRO A 33 18.70 -12.66 -9.98
CA PRO A 33 17.45 -13.42 -10.14
C PRO A 33 16.20 -12.59 -9.83
N ALA A 34 16.37 -11.42 -9.19
CA ALA A 34 15.27 -10.56 -8.81
C ALA A 34 15.71 -9.10 -8.65
N ILE A 35 14.74 -8.18 -8.69
CA ILE A 35 14.91 -6.77 -8.35
C ILE A 35 13.93 -6.39 -7.24
N PHE A 36 14.43 -5.74 -6.19
CA PHE A 36 13.59 -5.09 -5.17
C PHE A 36 13.75 -3.58 -5.31
N ASN A 37 12.69 -2.89 -5.73
CA ASN A 37 12.72 -1.45 -5.99
C ASN A 37 12.05 -0.64 -4.88
N PHE A 38 12.67 0.48 -4.50
CA PHE A 38 12.16 1.46 -3.56
C PHE A 38 12.20 2.82 -4.24
N GLY A 39 11.21 3.68 -4.00
CA GLY A 39 11.17 4.90 -4.79
C GLY A 39 9.92 5.76 -4.66
N ASP A 40 9.88 6.76 -5.52
CA ASP A 40 8.71 7.58 -5.77
C ASP A 40 8.07 7.26 -7.14
N SER A 41 7.28 8.19 -7.68
CA SER A 41 6.55 8.04 -8.94
C SER A 41 7.45 7.79 -10.15
N ASN A 42 8.74 8.14 -10.10
CA ASN A 42 9.68 7.86 -11.19
C ASN A 42 9.98 6.35 -11.35
N SER A 43 9.67 5.55 -10.33
CA SER A 43 9.82 4.10 -10.34
C SER A 43 8.59 3.34 -9.87
N ASP A 44 7.47 4.00 -9.58
CA ASP A 44 6.21 3.38 -9.16
C ASP A 44 5.56 2.56 -10.30
N THR A 45 5.37 1.27 -10.07
CA THR A 45 4.72 0.34 -11.02
C THR A 45 3.28 0.01 -10.65
N GLY A 46 2.66 0.78 -9.77
CA GLY A 46 1.27 0.66 -9.35
C GLY A 46 1.04 0.61 -7.83
N GLY A 47 2.04 0.91 -7.01
CA GLY A 47 1.94 0.95 -5.55
C GLY A 47 0.93 1.99 -5.05
N LEU A 48 1.00 3.23 -5.54
CA LEU A 48 -0.04 4.22 -5.19
C LEU A 48 -1.40 3.82 -5.78
N SER A 49 -1.39 3.27 -7.00
CA SER A 49 -2.63 2.86 -7.67
C SER A 49 -3.36 1.70 -7.01
N ALA A 50 -2.63 0.77 -6.38
CA ALA A 50 -3.21 -0.34 -5.65
C ALA A 50 -4.08 0.12 -4.46
N VAL A 51 -3.70 1.23 -3.81
CA VAL A 51 -4.39 1.77 -2.62
C VAL A 51 -5.38 2.87 -2.99
N PHE A 52 -4.96 3.86 -3.77
CA PHE A 52 -5.73 5.09 -4.00
C PHE A 52 -6.37 5.19 -5.39
N GLY A 53 -6.26 4.13 -6.20
CA GLY A 53 -6.86 4.03 -7.53
C GLY A 53 -5.90 4.32 -8.69
N GLN A 54 -6.23 3.80 -9.88
CA GLN A 54 -5.39 3.90 -11.07
C GLN A 54 -5.02 5.33 -11.46
N ALA A 55 -3.77 5.52 -11.92
CA ALA A 55 -3.40 6.68 -12.72
C ALA A 55 -4.31 6.73 -13.96
N PRO A 56 -5.15 7.77 -14.15
CA PRO A 56 -6.19 7.73 -15.17
C PRO A 56 -5.60 7.78 -16.59
N PRO A 57 -6.34 7.34 -17.63
CA PRO A 57 -5.92 7.58 -19.01
C PRO A 57 -5.60 9.07 -19.25
N PRO A 58 -4.58 9.42 -20.06
CA PRO A 58 -3.87 8.57 -21.02
C PRO A 58 -2.57 7.89 -20.52
N HIS A 59 -2.36 7.76 -19.20
CA HIS A 59 -1.19 7.02 -18.70
C HIS A 59 -1.12 5.60 -19.28
N GLY A 60 0.07 5.18 -19.71
CA GLY A 60 0.32 3.88 -20.34
C GLY A 60 -0.05 3.75 -21.83
N GLU A 61 -0.52 4.82 -22.50
CA GLU A 61 -0.99 4.77 -23.90
C GLU A 61 0.05 4.28 -24.94
N THR A 62 1.34 4.54 -24.73
CA THR A 62 2.41 4.25 -25.70
C THR A 62 2.81 2.78 -25.67
N TYR A 63 2.87 2.16 -24.49
CA TYR A 63 3.32 0.78 -24.33
C TYR A 63 2.21 -0.18 -23.90
N PHE A 64 1.61 0.08 -22.74
CA PHE A 64 0.64 -0.82 -22.12
C PHE A 64 -0.75 -0.75 -22.79
N ARG A 65 -1.03 0.34 -23.51
CA ARG A 65 -2.31 0.64 -24.19
C ARG A 65 -3.49 0.85 -23.23
N SER A 66 -3.21 0.90 -21.94
CA SER A 66 -4.14 1.23 -20.86
C SER A 66 -3.35 1.71 -19.65
N PRO A 67 -4.01 2.35 -18.67
CA PRO A 67 -3.43 2.53 -17.34
C PRO A 67 -2.83 1.25 -16.79
N ALA A 68 -1.59 1.34 -16.32
CA ALA A 68 -0.82 0.23 -15.75
C ALA A 68 -0.10 0.67 -14.45
N GLY A 69 -0.69 1.63 -13.73
CA GLY A 69 -0.16 2.16 -12.47
C GLY A 69 1.12 3.00 -12.58
N ARG A 70 1.58 3.32 -13.80
CA ARG A 70 2.83 4.08 -14.04
C ARG A 70 2.51 5.52 -14.41
N TYR A 71 3.22 6.46 -13.80
CA TYR A 71 3.11 7.89 -14.08
C TYR A 71 3.93 8.28 -15.31
N SER A 72 3.60 7.67 -16.45
CA SER A 72 4.21 7.91 -17.75
C SER A 72 3.22 7.49 -18.85
N ASP A 73 3.47 7.85 -20.10
CA ASP A 73 2.77 7.27 -21.26
C ASP A 73 3.16 5.79 -21.49
N GLY A 74 4.17 5.26 -20.81
CA GLY A 74 4.56 3.87 -20.94
C GLY A 74 5.51 3.39 -19.85
N ARG A 75 6.63 2.79 -20.24
CA ARG A 75 7.60 2.16 -19.35
C ARG A 75 8.44 3.20 -18.56
N LEU A 76 8.74 2.85 -17.32
CA LEU A 76 9.67 3.59 -16.46
C LEU A 76 11.10 3.08 -16.60
N VAL A 77 12.07 3.80 -16.03
CA VAL A 77 13.50 3.37 -16.02
C VAL A 77 13.64 1.98 -15.37
N VAL A 78 12.90 1.70 -14.29
CA VAL A 78 12.91 0.40 -13.62
C VAL A 78 12.40 -0.75 -14.51
N ASP A 79 11.45 -0.48 -15.42
CA ASP A 79 10.96 -1.48 -16.37
C ASP A 79 12.08 -1.84 -17.37
N PHE A 80 12.85 -0.85 -17.84
CA PHE A 80 14.02 -1.10 -18.71
C PHE A 80 15.17 -1.81 -17.98
N ILE A 81 15.38 -1.52 -16.70
CA ILE A 81 16.33 -2.26 -15.85
C ILE A 81 15.93 -3.75 -15.80
N ALA A 82 14.66 -4.05 -15.50
CA ALA A 82 14.17 -5.43 -15.47
C ALA A 82 14.34 -6.14 -16.83
N GLN A 83 13.97 -5.48 -17.93
CA GLN A 83 14.16 -6.00 -19.29
C GLN A 83 15.62 -6.32 -19.61
N SER A 84 16.56 -5.50 -19.14
CA SER A 84 17.99 -5.70 -19.41
C SER A 84 18.57 -6.97 -18.79
N PHE A 85 17.91 -7.50 -17.75
CA PHE A 85 18.22 -8.78 -17.11
C PHE A 85 17.33 -9.92 -17.61
N GLY A 86 16.43 -9.67 -18.55
CA GLY A 86 15.45 -10.67 -19.02
C GLY A 86 14.38 -11.02 -17.98
N LEU A 87 14.17 -10.15 -16.99
CA LEU A 87 13.16 -10.33 -15.95
C LEU A 87 11.80 -9.75 -16.38
N PRO A 88 10.68 -10.27 -15.86
CA PRO A 88 9.38 -9.63 -16.02
C PRO A 88 9.37 -8.24 -15.35
N TYR A 89 8.43 -7.38 -15.76
CA TYR A 89 8.20 -6.13 -15.03
C TYR A 89 7.79 -6.40 -13.59
N LEU A 90 8.25 -5.53 -12.69
CA LEU A 90 7.99 -5.70 -11.27
C LEU A 90 6.51 -5.46 -10.97
N SER A 91 5.94 -6.39 -10.20
CA SER A 91 4.65 -6.19 -9.55
C SER A 91 4.82 -5.24 -8.36
N ALA A 92 3.87 -4.31 -8.19
CA ALA A 92 3.82 -3.48 -6.99
C ALA A 92 3.46 -4.35 -5.78
N TYR A 93 4.09 -4.10 -4.64
CA TYR A 93 3.89 -4.91 -3.44
C TYR A 93 2.45 -4.86 -2.93
N LEU A 94 1.80 -3.71 -2.91
CA LEU A 94 0.40 -3.60 -2.45
C LEU A 94 -0.63 -4.08 -3.47
N ASP A 95 -0.20 -4.44 -4.68
CA ASP A 95 -1.09 -4.96 -5.70
C ASP A 95 -1.28 -6.47 -5.52
N ALA A 96 -2.38 -6.90 -4.89
CA ALA A 96 -2.66 -8.32 -4.68
C ALA A 96 -3.30 -9.02 -5.91
N VAL A 97 -3.71 -8.26 -6.94
CA VAL A 97 -4.47 -8.80 -8.08
C VAL A 97 -3.59 -8.91 -9.31
N GLY A 98 -3.16 -10.14 -9.62
CA GLY A 98 -2.35 -10.43 -10.81
C GLY A 98 -0.84 -10.39 -10.60
N SER A 99 -0.39 -10.22 -9.35
CA SER A 99 1.03 -10.06 -9.03
C SER A 99 1.82 -11.37 -9.03
N ASN A 100 3.08 -11.27 -9.47
CA ASN A 100 4.05 -12.36 -9.44
C ASN A 100 5.39 -11.83 -8.93
N PHE A 101 5.76 -12.25 -7.73
CA PHE A 101 6.96 -11.78 -7.04
C PHE A 101 8.15 -12.75 -7.15
N SER A 102 8.05 -13.79 -7.99
CA SER A 102 9.13 -14.78 -8.19
C SER A 102 10.48 -14.14 -8.58
N HIS A 103 10.44 -12.97 -9.22
CA HIS A 103 11.62 -12.19 -9.65
C HIS A 103 11.69 -10.81 -8.98
N GLY A 104 11.14 -10.70 -7.77
CA GLY A 104 11.20 -9.49 -6.95
C GLY A 104 9.91 -8.67 -6.97
N ALA A 105 9.94 -7.51 -6.30
CA ALA A 105 8.77 -6.69 -6.01
C ALA A 105 9.15 -5.20 -6.03
N ASN A 106 8.16 -4.35 -6.26
CA ASN A 106 8.33 -2.91 -6.21
C ASN A 106 7.53 -2.28 -5.06
N PHE A 107 8.23 -1.59 -4.16
CA PHE A 107 7.67 -0.90 -3.00
C PHE A 107 7.54 0.62 -3.24
N ALA A 108 7.97 1.12 -4.39
CA ALA A 108 7.83 2.54 -4.73
C ALA A 108 6.36 2.96 -4.81
N THR A 109 6.04 4.16 -4.31
CA THR A 109 4.70 4.76 -4.49
C THR A 109 4.81 6.20 -4.96
N ALA A 110 3.93 6.62 -5.84
CA ALA A 110 3.90 7.97 -6.35
C ALA A 110 3.69 9.01 -5.23
N GLY A 111 4.47 10.08 -5.25
CA GLY A 111 4.45 11.09 -4.19
C GLY A 111 5.17 10.68 -2.90
N SER A 112 5.84 9.52 -2.84
CA SER A 112 6.65 9.11 -1.68
C SER A 112 7.79 10.08 -1.40
N THR A 113 8.07 10.27 -0.12
CA THR A 113 9.20 11.03 0.41
C THR A 113 10.09 10.10 1.23
N ILE A 114 11.37 10.44 1.35
CA ILE A 114 12.27 9.74 2.26
C ILE A 114 11.81 9.97 3.71
N ARG A 115 11.53 11.24 4.05
CA ARG A 115 11.00 11.61 5.36
C ARG A 115 9.48 11.74 5.33
N PRO A 116 8.74 11.08 6.25
CA PRO A 116 7.29 11.22 6.36
C PRO A 116 6.83 12.69 6.40
N GLN A 117 5.71 13.00 5.72
CA GLN A 117 5.12 14.33 5.71
C GLN A 117 4.01 14.46 6.76
N ASN A 118 3.88 15.64 7.36
CA ASN A 118 2.81 15.96 8.33
C ASN A 118 1.52 16.45 7.66
N SER A 119 1.23 15.96 6.45
CA SER A 119 0.04 16.31 5.67
C SER A 119 -0.48 15.07 4.96
N THR A 120 -1.79 15.00 4.73
CA THR A 120 -2.42 13.88 4.02
C THR A 120 -2.24 14.01 2.50
N LEU A 121 -2.40 12.88 1.79
CA LEU A 121 -2.43 12.85 0.33
C LEU A 121 -3.41 13.86 -0.27
N ARG A 122 -4.58 14.04 0.35
CA ARG A 122 -5.60 15.01 -0.08
C ARG A 122 -5.18 16.47 0.11
N GLN A 123 -4.34 16.76 1.10
CA GLN A 123 -3.91 18.13 1.41
C GLN A 123 -2.70 18.57 0.58
N SER A 124 -1.75 17.68 0.33
CA SER A 124 -0.46 18.04 -0.27
C SER A 124 -0.11 17.28 -1.56
N GLY A 125 -0.77 16.15 -1.83
CA GLY A 125 -0.42 15.23 -2.91
C GLY A 125 0.74 14.27 -2.57
N PHE A 126 1.28 14.31 -1.35
CA PHE A 126 2.34 13.38 -0.93
C PHE A 126 1.77 12.08 -0.38
N SER A 127 2.42 10.97 -0.73
CA SER A 127 1.99 9.63 -0.30
C SER A 127 2.19 9.45 1.20
N PRO A 128 1.25 8.78 1.90
CA PRO A 128 1.47 8.36 3.29
C PRO A 128 2.48 7.21 3.39
N ILE A 129 2.88 6.60 2.27
CA ILE A 129 3.88 5.53 2.20
C ILE A 129 5.25 6.18 1.92
N SER A 130 5.92 6.62 2.98
CA SER A 130 7.30 7.13 2.93
C SER A 130 8.32 5.98 2.90
N LEU A 131 9.60 6.29 2.69
CA LEU A 131 10.63 5.27 2.51
C LEU A 131 10.77 4.30 3.70
N ASP A 132 10.54 4.77 4.92
CA ASP A 132 10.48 3.92 6.12
C ASP A 132 9.29 2.94 6.08
N VAL A 133 8.15 3.37 5.55
CA VAL A 133 6.99 2.50 5.31
C VAL A 133 7.31 1.47 4.24
N GLN A 134 7.92 1.88 3.11
CA GLN A 134 8.36 0.94 2.05
C GLN A 134 9.35 -0.10 2.59
N PHE A 135 10.22 0.29 3.53
CA PHE A 135 11.09 -0.67 4.21
C PHE A 135 10.31 -1.65 5.09
N ASN A 136 9.32 -1.18 5.86
CA ASN A 136 8.46 -2.06 6.66
C ASN A 136 7.69 -3.06 5.78
N GLU A 137 7.19 -2.60 4.64
CA GLU A 137 6.56 -3.43 3.62
C GLU A 137 7.52 -4.52 3.13
N PHE A 138 8.76 -4.18 2.77
CA PHE A 138 9.78 -5.15 2.37
C PHE A 138 10.13 -6.13 3.50
N TYR A 139 10.29 -5.62 4.73
CA TYR A 139 10.62 -6.42 5.90
C TYR A 139 9.55 -7.50 6.13
N GLU A 140 8.28 -7.12 6.05
CA GLU A 140 7.16 -8.05 6.16
C GLU A 140 7.05 -8.99 4.94
N PHE A 141 7.21 -8.45 3.73
CA PHE A 141 7.21 -9.24 2.49
C PHE A 141 8.22 -10.38 2.55
N ARG A 142 9.47 -10.11 2.97
CA ARG A 142 10.51 -11.14 3.07
C ARG A 142 10.05 -12.31 3.96
N ARG A 143 9.62 -12.02 5.19
CA ARG A 143 9.21 -13.07 6.15
C ARG A 143 7.93 -13.79 5.72
N ARG A 144 6.90 -13.04 5.31
CA ARG A 144 5.59 -13.58 4.93
C ARG A 144 5.68 -14.39 3.65
N SER A 145 6.55 -14.01 2.71
CA SER A 145 6.72 -14.75 1.45
C SER A 145 7.19 -16.18 1.71
N GLN A 146 8.10 -16.40 2.66
CA GLN A 146 8.55 -17.75 3.00
C GLN A 146 7.46 -18.58 3.67
N VAL A 147 6.66 -17.96 4.54
CA VAL A 147 5.51 -18.60 5.20
C VAL A 147 4.41 -18.97 4.19
N ALA A 148 4.12 -18.10 3.22
CA ALA A 148 3.14 -18.38 2.20
C ALA A 148 3.66 -19.41 1.19
N ARG A 149 4.95 -19.33 0.83
CA ARG A 149 5.63 -20.28 -0.05
C ARG A 149 5.63 -21.70 0.51
N SER A 150 5.83 -21.87 1.81
CA SER A 150 5.85 -23.20 2.46
C SER A 150 4.49 -23.92 2.43
N ARG A 151 3.40 -23.21 2.11
CA ARG A 151 2.07 -23.81 1.85
C ARG A 151 2.02 -24.59 0.53
N GLY A 152 3.01 -24.42 -0.35
CA GLY A 152 3.10 -25.09 -1.64
C GLY A 152 2.13 -24.54 -2.70
N GLY A 153 1.91 -25.31 -3.76
CA GLY A 153 0.92 -25.01 -4.79
C GLY A 153 1.25 -23.76 -5.61
N VAL A 154 0.26 -22.86 -5.76
CA VAL A 154 0.42 -21.61 -6.54
C VAL A 154 1.42 -20.65 -5.90
N TYR A 155 1.52 -20.63 -4.57
CA TYR A 155 2.40 -19.71 -3.84
C TYR A 155 3.88 -20.07 -4.01
N GLU A 156 4.20 -21.35 -4.23
CA GLU A 156 5.54 -21.78 -4.59
C GLU A 156 5.99 -21.24 -5.97
N LYS A 157 5.06 -20.86 -6.84
CA LYS A 157 5.38 -20.29 -8.16
C LYS A 157 5.42 -18.77 -8.15
N LEU A 158 4.62 -18.14 -7.28
CA LEU A 158 4.42 -16.69 -7.25
C LEU A 158 5.38 -15.95 -6.31
N LEU A 159 6.04 -16.63 -5.37
CA LEU A 159 6.87 -16.00 -4.34
C LEU A 159 8.35 -16.35 -4.49
N PRO A 160 9.28 -15.45 -4.14
CA PRO A 160 10.70 -15.71 -4.24
C PRO A 160 11.17 -16.73 -3.21
N LYS A 161 12.24 -17.48 -3.53
CA LYS A 161 12.93 -18.32 -2.55
C LYS A 161 13.81 -17.46 -1.63
N GLU A 162 14.08 -17.92 -0.42
CA GLU A 162 14.87 -17.17 0.57
C GLU A 162 16.26 -16.74 0.04
N GLU A 163 16.95 -17.58 -0.72
CA GLU A 163 18.28 -17.26 -1.26
C GLU A 163 18.27 -16.10 -2.27
N VAL A 164 17.12 -15.78 -2.86
CA VAL A 164 16.95 -14.70 -3.84
C VAL A 164 17.23 -13.34 -3.20
N PHE A 165 16.83 -13.11 -1.96
CA PHE A 165 16.98 -11.81 -1.28
C PHE A 165 18.46 -11.38 -1.21
N SER A 166 19.35 -12.30 -0.87
CA SER A 166 20.80 -12.00 -0.83
C SER A 166 21.47 -11.82 -2.19
N ARG A 167 20.79 -12.25 -3.26
CA ARG A 167 21.29 -12.22 -4.64
C ARG A 167 20.64 -11.14 -5.50
N ALA A 168 19.58 -10.48 -5.02
CA ALA A 168 18.80 -9.52 -5.77
C ALA A 168 19.51 -8.16 -5.94
N LEU A 169 19.11 -7.42 -6.96
CA LEU A 169 19.45 -6.01 -7.12
C LEU A 169 18.44 -5.14 -6.37
N TYR A 170 18.92 -4.23 -5.53
CA TYR A 170 18.11 -3.26 -4.79
C TYR A 170 18.24 -1.89 -5.47
N THR A 171 17.16 -1.36 -6.00
CA THR A 171 17.16 -0.08 -6.74
C THR A 171 16.45 1.03 -5.98
N PHE A 172 16.97 2.26 -6.10
CA PHE A 172 16.38 3.46 -5.47
C PHE A 172 16.27 4.61 -6.47
N ASP A 173 15.07 5.19 -6.60
CA ASP A 173 14.83 6.52 -7.20
C ASP A 173 13.87 7.30 -6.29
N ILE A 174 14.42 8.10 -5.37
CA ILE A 174 13.66 8.82 -4.33
C ILE A 174 14.40 10.08 -3.87
N GLY A 175 13.64 11.05 -3.35
CA GLY A 175 14.16 12.27 -2.72
C GLY A 175 13.74 13.55 -3.44
N GLN A 176 13.20 13.45 -4.67
CA GLN A 176 12.66 14.62 -5.40
C GLN A 176 11.53 15.28 -4.60
N ASN A 177 10.60 14.46 -4.10
CA ASN A 177 9.43 14.94 -3.39
C ASN A 177 9.80 15.62 -2.07
N ASP A 178 10.83 15.15 -1.36
CA ASP A 178 11.32 15.78 -0.12
C ASP A 178 11.66 17.25 -0.37
N LEU A 179 12.38 17.55 -1.46
CA LEU A 179 12.77 18.92 -1.81
C LEU A 179 11.55 19.79 -2.14
N THR A 180 10.63 19.27 -2.96
CA THR A 180 9.44 20.04 -3.35
C THR A 180 8.40 20.17 -2.25
N ALA A 181 8.34 19.23 -1.31
CA ALA A 181 7.47 19.31 -0.15
C ALA A 181 7.76 20.55 0.70
N GLY A 182 9.04 20.84 0.96
CA GLY A 182 9.42 22.06 1.68
C GLY A 182 8.92 23.33 0.97
N TYR A 183 9.15 23.44 -0.34
CA TYR A 183 8.69 24.59 -1.11
C TYR A 183 7.16 24.72 -1.14
N PHE A 184 6.44 23.61 -1.20
CA PHE A 184 4.97 23.60 -1.22
C PHE A 184 4.36 23.92 0.15
N MET A 185 5.18 23.89 1.19
CA MET A 185 4.91 24.41 2.53
C MET A 185 5.49 25.83 2.73
N ASN A 186 5.76 26.57 1.64
CA ASN A 186 6.29 27.93 1.64
C ASN A 186 7.65 28.12 2.32
N MET A 187 8.46 27.06 2.42
CA MET A 187 9.84 27.19 2.89
C MET A 187 10.71 27.90 1.85
N SER A 188 11.64 28.73 2.33
CA SER A 188 12.71 29.32 1.54
C SER A 188 13.72 28.25 1.08
N THR A 189 14.49 28.57 0.03
CA THR A 189 15.59 27.71 -0.44
C THR A 189 16.61 27.39 0.67
N SER A 190 16.87 28.32 1.59
CA SER A 190 17.74 28.07 2.75
C SER A 190 17.16 27.05 3.71
N GLU A 191 15.86 27.13 4.02
CA GLU A 191 15.18 26.18 4.92
C GLU A 191 15.12 24.78 4.29
N VAL A 192 14.85 24.70 2.98
CA VAL A 192 14.91 23.43 2.25
C VAL A 192 16.30 22.82 2.29
N LYS A 193 17.36 23.60 2.04
CA LYS A 193 18.75 23.14 2.15
C LYS A 193 19.09 22.68 3.57
N ALA A 194 18.51 23.30 4.61
CA ALA A 194 18.83 23.04 6.00
C ALA A 194 18.41 21.65 6.49
N TYR A 195 17.31 21.07 5.98
CA TYR A 195 16.86 19.74 6.41
C TYR A 195 17.36 18.58 5.54
N ILE A 196 18.06 18.84 4.43
CA ILE A 196 18.64 17.78 3.57
C ILE A 196 19.51 16.76 4.35
N PRO A 197 20.35 17.17 5.33
CA PRO A 197 21.13 16.21 6.11
C PRO A 197 20.27 15.18 6.87
N ASP A 198 19.14 15.60 7.45
CA ASP A 198 18.19 14.72 8.14
C ASP A 198 17.56 13.70 7.17
N VAL A 199 17.12 14.17 6.00
CA VAL A 199 16.58 13.32 4.92
C VAL A 199 17.60 12.26 4.50
N LEU A 200 18.86 12.65 4.31
CA LEU A 200 19.93 11.75 3.90
C LEU A 200 20.35 10.75 4.99
N GLU A 201 20.24 11.13 6.27
CA GLU A 201 20.48 10.21 7.39
C GLU A 201 19.38 9.14 7.45
N GLN A 202 18.12 9.50 7.22
CA GLN A 202 17.02 8.54 7.13
C GLN A 202 17.23 7.57 5.96
N PHE A 203 17.59 8.07 4.77
CA PHE A 203 17.96 7.22 3.63
C PHE A 203 19.10 6.24 3.98
N LYS A 204 20.16 6.74 4.63
CA LYS A 204 21.30 5.93 5.06
C LYS A 204 20.85 4.77 5.96
N ASN A 205 19.97 5.04 6.93
CA ASN A 205 19.45 4.04 7.84
C ASN A 205 18.65 2.95 7.11
N ILE A 206 17.80 3.32 6.15
CA ILE A 206 17.05 2.34 5.35
C ILE A 206 17.97 1.40 4.57
N VAL A 207 19.03 1.91 3.94
CA VAL A 207 20.01 1.06 3.24
C VAL A 207 20.71 0.10 4.22
N LYS A 208 21.03 0.56 5.43
CA LYS A 208 21.61 -0.29 6.49
C LYS A 208 20.64 -1.37 6.96
N TYR A 209 19.35 -1.06 7.08
CA TYR A 209 18.34 -2.04 7.47
C TYR A 209 18.15 -3.10 6.39
N LEU A 210 18.05 -2.72 5.12
CA LEU A 210 17.98 -3.68 4.01
C LEU A 210 19.23 -4.56 3.92
N TYR A 211 20.40 -4.01 4.23
CA TYR A 211 21.61 -4.81 4.37
C TYR A 211 21.52 -5.82 5.53
N GLY A 212 20.97 -5.41 6.67
CA GLY A 212 20.66 -6.29 7.80
C GLY A 212 19.71 -7.44 7.41
N GLU A 213 18.77 -7.17 6.53
CA GLU A 213 17.82 -8.13 5.95
C GLU A 213 18.38 -8.95 4.78
N GLY A 214 19.69 -8.87 4.53
CA GLY A 214 20.39 -9.70 3.55
C GLY A 214 20.71 -9.01 2.22
N GLY A 215 20.27 -7.77 1.99
CA GLY A 215 20.57 -7.03 0.75
C GLY A 215 22.07 -6.80 0.53
N ARG A 216 22.55 -7.04 -0.69
CA ARG A 216 23.99 -6.97 -1.03
C ARG A 216 24.33 -6.08 -2.21
N TYR A 217 23.41 -5.80 -3.11
CA TYR A 217 23.69 -5.12 -4.37
C TYR A 217 22.76 -3.94 -4.54
N PHE A 218 23.28 -2.72 -4.44
CA PHE A 218 22.49 -1.49 -4.40
C PHE A 218 22.80 -0.59 -5.60
N TRP A 219 21.76 -0.15 -6.29
CA TRP A 219 21.82 0.74 -7.45
C TRP A 219 20.98 1.99 -7.16
N ILE A 220 21.66 3.06 -6.73
CA ILE A 220 21.05 4.23 -6.11
C ILE A 220 21.12 5.41 -7.07
N HIS A 221 19.97 5.84 -7.58
CA HIS A 221 19.87 7.06 -8.39
C HIS A 221 19.91 8.29 -7.49
N ASN A 222 20.54 9.34 -7.98
CA ASN A 222 20.38 10.68 -7.40
C ASN A 222 19.08 11.34 -7.90
N THR A 223 18.73 12.53 -7.42
CA THR A 223 17.49 13.20 -7.85
C THR A 223 17.70 14.05 -9.11
N GLY A 224 16.64 14.23 -9.90
CA GLY A 224 16.66 14.99 -11.15
C GLY A 224 16.70 16.52 -10.98
N PRO A 225 16.78 17.29 -12.07
CA PRO A 225 16.77 18.75 -12.03
C PRO A 225 15.36 19.29 -11.76
N VAL A 226 14.98 19.37 -10.49
CA VAL A 226 13.63 19.77 -10.04
C VAL A 226 13.20 21.15 -10.53
N GLY A 227 14.14 22.08 -10.73
CA GLY A 227 13.89 23.41 -11.27
C GLY A 227 13.53 23.43 -12.75
N CYS A 228 13.65 22.30 -13.45
CA CYS A 228 13.21 22.16 -14.83
C CYS A 228 11.78 21.59 -14.95
N LEU A 229 11.13 21.24 -13.85
CA LEU A 229 9.83 20.58 -13.87
C LEU A 229 8.70 21.63 -13.90
N PRO A 230 7.77 21.58 -14.88
CA PRO A 230 6.67 22.54 -14.99
C PRO A 230 5.87 22.75 -13.72
N TYR A 231 5.61 21.69 -12.93
CA TYR A 231 4.85 21.83 -11.68
C TYR A 231 5.56 22.70 -10.63
N VAL A 232 6.90 22.75 -10.64
CA VAL A 232 7.68 23.64 -9.78
C VAL A 232 7.67 25.06 -10.34
N MET A 233 7.91 25.20 -11.64
CA MET A 233 8.03 26.50 -12.31
C MET A 233 6.73 27.30 -12.37
N GLU A 234 5.56 26.64 -12.44
CA GLU A 234 4.25 27.30 -12.43
C GLU A 234 3.76 27.58 -11.01
N ARG A 235 4.13 26.75 -10.03
CA ARG A 235 3.65 26.88 -8.64
C ARG A 235 4.45 27.90 -7.82
N ILE A 236 5.74 28.08 -8.14
CA ILE A 236 6.62 28.97 -7.37
C ILE A 236 7.10 30.10 -8.27
N PRO A 237 6.87 31.37 -7.90
CA PRO A 237 7.38 32.51 -8.65
C PRO A 237 8.90 32.50 -8.73
N ILE A 238 9.44 32.67 -9.94
CA ILE A 238 10.87 32.72 -10.23
C ILE A 238 11.18 34.02 -10.96
N LEU A 239 12.24 34.72 -10.56
CA LEU A 239 12.70 35.91 -11.27
C LEU A 239 13.34 35.51 -12.60
N THR A 240 13.23 36.34 -13.65
CA THR A 240 13.88 36.10 -14.94
C THR A 240 15.39 35.88 -14.80
N SER A 241 16.04 36.56 -13.84
CA SER A 241 17.47 36.41 -13.53
C SER A 241 17.85 35.06 -12.90
N GLN A 242 16.87 34.29 -12.44
CA GLN A 242 17.05 32.98 -11.81
C GLN A 242 16.80 31.82 -12.77
N VAL A 243 16.55 32.11 -14.05
CA VAL A 243 16.35 31.11 -15.10
C VAL A 243 17.68 30.87 -15.83
N ASP A 244 18.12 29.61 -15.93
CA ASP A 244 19.34 29.24 -16.64
C ASP A 244 19.17 29.25 -18.18
N GLY A 245 20.27 29.00 -18.90
CA GLY A 245 20.26 28.96 -20.37
C GLY A 245 19.40 27.84 -20.98
N ALA A 246 19.00 26.84 -20.19
CA ALA A 246 18.06 25.79 -20.61
C ALA A 246 16.59 26.14 -20.31
N GLY A 247 16.34 27.26 -19.61
CA GLY A 247 15.01 27.70 -19.21
C GLY A 247 14.56 27.17 -17.84
N CYS A 248 15.46 26.55 -17.07
CA CYS A 248 15.17 25.98 -15.77
C CYS A 248 15.41 26.98 -14.63
N ALA A 249 14.69 26.82 -13.53
CA ALA A 249 14.86 27.60 -12.31
C ALA A 249 16.11 27.17 -11.52
N SER A 250 17.19 27.95 -11.62
CA SER A 250 18.48 27.68 -11.00
C SER A 250 18.41 27.44 -9.48
N PRO A 251 17.67 28.24 -8.68
CA PRO A 251 17.65 28.05 -7.22
C PRO A 251 17.16 26.65 -6.80
N PHE A 252 16.20 26.08 -7.52
CA PHE A 252 15.66 24.75 -7.20
C PHE A 252 16.61 23.64 -7.70
N ASN A 253 17.24 23.82 -8.87
CA ASN A 253 18.28 22.91 -9.35
C ASN A 253 19.50 22.88 -8.42
N GLU A 254 19.89 24.02 -7.82
CA GLU A 254 20.95 24.06 -6.82
C GLU A 254 20.62 23.22 -5.58
N VAL A 255 19.36 23.19 -5.13
CA VAL A 255 18.94 22.34 -4.02
C VAL A 255 19.05 20.87 -4.37
N ALA A 256 18.58 20.47 -5.55
CA ALA A 256 18.77 19.10 -6.04
C ALA A 256 20.25 18.71 -6.08
N GLN A 257 21.12 19.63 -6.51
CA GLN A 257 22.57 19.39 -6.50
C GLN A 257 23.17 19.31 -5.09
N VAL A 258 22.67 20.08 -4.12
CA VAL A 258 23.07 19.95 -2.69
C VAL A 258 22.70 18.56 -2.19
N PHE A 259 21.46 18.11 -2.43
CA PHE A 259 21.01 16.77 -2.09
C PHE A 259 21.89 15.70 -2.74
N ASN A 260 22.14 15.79 -4.05
CA ASN A 260 22.94 14.82 -4.80
C ASN A 260 24.39 14.72 -4.30
N ARG A 261 25.02 15.86 -3.95
CA ARG A 261 26.36 15.85 -3.31
C ARG A 261 26.34 15.19 -1.94
N GLY A 262 25.28 15.42 -1.16
CA GLY A 262 25.08 14.76 0.13
C GLY A 262 24.88 13.25 0.00
N LEU A 263 24.01 12.82 -0.93
CA LEU A 263 23.77 11.41 -1.22
C LEU A 263 25.04 10.67 -1.65
N LYS A 264 25.88 11.29 -2.50
CA LYS A 264 27.18 10.71 -2.88
C LYS A 264 28.11 10.50 -1.67
N LYS A 265 28.11 11.44 -0.71
CA LYS A 265 28.84 11.28 0.56
C LYS A 265 28.28 10.13 1.38
N VAL A 266 26.95 10.02 1.51
CA VAL A 266 26.28 8.91 2.20
C VAL A 266 26.63 7.57 1.57
N VAL A 267 26.58 7.45 0.24
CA VAL A 267 27.00 6.22 -0.48
C VAL A 267 28.46 5.88 -0.19
N THR A 268 29.35 6.88 -0.16
CA THR A 268 30.76 6.66 0.20
C THR A 268 30.92 6.15 1.63
N GLN A 269 30.11 6.64 2.58
CA GLN A 269 30.09 6.13 3.95
C GLN A 269 29.54 4.71 4.02
N LEU A 270 28.41 4.44 3.36
CA LEU A 270 27.79 3.12 3.30
C LEU A 270 28.74 2.05 2.75
N ARG A 271 29.55 2.35 1.73
CA ARG A 271 30.58 1.42 1.22
C ARG A 271 31.62 1.03 2.27
N LYS A 272 31.92 1.92 3.22
CA LYS A 272 32.84 1.64 4.34
C LYS A 272 32.15 0.87 5.46
N GLU A 273 30.92 1.23 5.78
CA GLU A 273 30.13 0.63 6.85
C GLU A 273 29.56 -0.75 6.49
N LEU A 274 29.32 -1.01 5.20
CA LEU A 274 28.68 -2.22 4.69
C LEU A 274 29.66 -3.02 3.81
N PRO A 275 30.69 -3.65 4.40
CA PRO A 275 31.78 -4.26 3.64
C PRO A 275 31.31 -5.42 2.75
N LEU A 276 30.15 -6.02 3.03
CA LEU A 276 29.54 -7.06 2.21
C LEU A 276 28.63 -6.53 1.09
N ALA A 277 28.44 -5.23 0.95
CA ALA A 277 27.61 -4.66 -0.11
C ALA A 277 28.45 -4.17 -1.30
N ALA A 278 27.93 -4.33 -2.51
CA ALA A 278 28.32 -3.50 -3.65
C ALA A 278 27.26 -2.39 -3.78
N ILE A 279 27.70 -1.13 -3.76
CA ILE A 279 26.79 0.02 -3.77
C ILE A 279 27.24 0.95 -4.89
N THR A 280 26.38 1.16 -5.87
CA THR A 280 26.61 2.03 -7.02
C THR A 280 25.73 3.27 -6.92
N TYR A 281 26.34 4.44 -6.97
CA TYR A 281 25.66 5.73 -7.10
C TYR A 281 25.52 6.06 -8.59
N VAL A 282 24.36 6.57 -9.01
CA VAL A 282 24.04 6.80 -10.43
C VAL A 282 23.56 8.24 -10.61
N ASP A 283 24.27 8.99 -11.45
CA ASP A 283 24.01 10.40 -11.71
C ASP A 283 22.94 10.60 -12.80
N VAL A 284 21.68 10.28 -12.46
CA VAL A 284 20.54 10.52 -13.36
C VAL A 284 20.24 12.01 -13.53
N TYR A 285 20.65 12.89 -12.60
CA TYR A 285 20.56 14.35 -12.76
C TYR A 285 21.23 14.81 -14.05
N ALA A 286 22.48 14.40 -14.26
CA ALA A 286 23.26 14.84 -15.42
C ALA A 286 22.60 14.40 -16.74
N VAL A 287 22.04 13.19 -16.77
CA VAL A 287 21.34 12.66 -17.94
C VAL A 287 20.02 13.41 -18.17
N LYS A 288 19.16 13.52 -17.14
CA LYS A 288 17.87 14.23 -17.19
C LYS A 288 18.08 15.70 -17.63
N TYR A 289 19.09 16.39 -17.09
CA TYR A 289 19.42 17.76 -17.49
C TYR A 289 19.97 17.86 -18.92
N ALA A 290 20.72 16.86 -19.40
CA ALA A 290 21.19 16.83 -20.79
C ALA A 290 20.03 16.67 -21.80
N LEU A 291 19.00 15.88 -21.48
CA LEU A 291 17.79 15.77 -22.31
C LEU A 291 17.08 17.13 -22.43
N ILE A 292 17.14 17.96 -21.39
CA ILE A 292 16.46 19.27 -21.34
C ILE A 292 17.30 20.38 -21.98
N SER A 293 18.60 20.41 -21.72
CA SER A 293 19.50 21.45 -22.24
C SER A 293 19.94 21.20 -23.69
N GLN A 294 19.90 19.94 -24.16
CA GLN A 294 20.30 19.55 -25.52
C GLN A 294 19.22 18.69 -26.21
N PRO A 295 17.94 19.11 -26.24
CA PRO A 295 16.82 18.24 -26.61
C PRO A 295 16.94 17.72 -28.05
N LYS A 296 17.38 18.57 -28.98
CA LYS A 296 17.57 18.21 -30.39
C LYS A 296 18.58 17.08 -30.60
N LYS A 297 19.61 17.00 -29.75
CA LYS A 297 20.63 15.93 -29.82
C LYS A 297 20.03 14.56 -29.52
N TYR A 298 19.01 14.52 -28.67
CA TYR A 298 18.35 13.29 -28.22
C TYR A 298 17.00 13.05 -28.89
N GLY A 299 16.67 13.83 -29.93
CA GLY A 299 15.42 13.68 -30.69
C GLY A 299 14.18 14.35 -30.07
N PHE A 300 14.35 15.12 -28.99
CA PHE A 300 13.26 15.80 -28.30
C PHE A 300 13.01 17.22 -28.81
N LYS A 301 11.77 17.67 -28.64
CA LYS A 301 11.27 19.02 -28.92
C LYS A 301 10.67 19.58 -27.62
N GLN A 302 10.76 20.90 -27.44
CA GLN A 302 10.12 21.63 -26.34
C GLN A 302 10.27 20.93 -24.96
N PRO A 303 11.49 20.70 -24.46
CA PRO A 303 11.76 19.81 -23.32
C PRO A 303 11.11 20.24 -21.99
N LEU A 304 10.75 21.52 -21.87
CA LEU A 304 10.06 22.07 -20.69
C LEU A 304 8.53 22.09 -20.84
N ARG A 305 7.98 21.73 -22.00
CA ARG A 305 6.54 21.65 -22.20
C ARG A 305 6.07 20.22 -21.90
N THR A 306 4.96 20.10 -21.20
CA THR A 306 4.30 18.82 -20.94
C THR A 306 3.64 18.29 -22.21
N CYS A 307 3.77 16.99 -22.45
CA CYS A 307 3.03 16.32 -23.53
C CYS A 307 1.54 16.20 -23.16
N CYS A 308 1.24 15.68 -21.97
CA CYS A 308 -0.09 15.53 -21.44
C CYS A 308 -0.42 16.63 -20.42
N GLY A 309 -1.38 17.49 -20.74
CA GLY A 309 -1.76 18.58 -19.84
C GLY A 309 -2.68 19.59 -20.49
N HIS A 310 -2.91 20.70 -19.80
CA HIS A 310 -3.83 21.73 -20.26
C HIS A 310 -3.43 23.13 -19.77
N GLY A 311 -3.30 24.07 -20.69
CA GLY A 311 -3.14 25.50 -20.38
C GLY A 311 -1.79 25.89 -19.77
N GLY A 312 -1.61 27.16 -19.41
CA GLY A 312 -0.34 27.66 -18.85
C GLY A 312 0.82 27.75 -19.85
N LYS A 313 1.97 28.29 -19.42
CA LYS A 313 3.14 28.50 -20.29
C LYS A 313 3.74 27.17 -20.74
N TYR A 314 3.72 26.18 -19.86
CA TYR A 314 4.33 24.87 -20.08
C TYR A 314 3.33 23.77 -20.45
N ASN A 315 2.08 24.10 -20.82
CA ASN A 315 0.97 23.14 -20.96
C ASN A 315 0.61 22.43 -19.63
N TYR A 316 0.86 23.10 -18.50
CA TYR A 316 0.60 22.58 -17.16
C TYR A 316 -0.36 23.50 -16.39
N ASN A 317 -1.32 22.89 -15.69
CA ASN A 317 -2.21 23.56 -14.75
C ASN A 317 -2.48 22.64 -13.56
N ILE A 318 -2.22 23.12 -12.34
CA ILE A 318 -2.38 22.33 -11.10
C ILE A 318 -3.82 21.85 -10.85
N HIS A 319 -4.81 22.55 -11.39
CA HIS A 319 -6.23 22.20 -11.27
C HIS A 319 -6.75 21.38 -12.46
N MET A 320 -5.99 21.27 -13.54
CA MET A 320 -6.35 20.57 -14.78
C MET A 320 -5.14 19.80 -15.33
N GLY A 321 -4.76 18.73 -14.63
CA GLY A 321 -3.63 17.88 -14.99
C GLY A 321 -3.92 16.92 -16.15
N CYS A 322 -2.95 16.05 -16.43
CA CYS A 322 -3.09 14.97 -17.40
C CYS A 322 -4.32 14.09 -17.09
N GLY A 323 -5.14 13.79 -18.10
CA GLY A 323 -6.38 13.01 -17.93
C GLY A 323 -7.59 13.81 -17.42
N ALA A 324 -7.43 15.10 -17.09
CA ALA A 324 -8.53 15.91 -16.55
C ALA A 324 -9.71 16.02 -17.53
N ARG A 325 -10.92 15.84 -17.00
CA ARG A 325 -12.19 15.99 -17.73
C ARG A 325 -13.01 17.13 -17.13
N ILE A 326 -13.78 17.80 -17.97
CA ILE A 326 -14.74 18.83 -17.54
C ILE A 326 -16.11 18.55 -18.16
N THR A 327 -17.17 18.87 -17.41
CA THR A 327 -18.54 18.79 -17.93
C THR A 327 -18.85 20.02 -18.77
N VAL A 328 -19.06 19.83 -20.07
CA VAL A 328 -19.51 20.89 -20.99
C VAL A 328 -20.87 20.50 -21.55
N ARG A 329 -21.91 21.29 -21.24
CA ARG A 329 -23.31 21.04 -21.66
C ARG A 329 -23.77 19.60 -21.32
N GLY A 330 -23.44 19.13 -20.11
CA GLY A 330 -23.80 17.80 -19.63
C GLY A 330 -22.97 16.65 -20.20
N LYS A 331 -21.91 16.92 -20.98
CA LYS A 331 -21.00 15.89 -21.51
C LYS A 331 -19.59 16.03 -20.94
N GLU A 332 -19.00 14.92 -20.53
CA GLU A 332 -17.63 14.82 -20.03
C GLU A 332 -16.61 14.93 -21.18
N VAL A 333 -15.89 16.05 -21.25
CA VAL A 333 -14.87 16.34 -22.25
C VAL A 333 -13.47 16.23 -21.63
N LEU A 334 -12.62 15.40 -22.22
CA LEU A 334 -11.20 15.32 -21.85
C LEU A 334 -10.46 16.59 -22.30
N VAL A 335 -9.93 17.36 -21.35
CA VAL A 335 -9.17 18.60 -21.59
C VAL A 335 -7.67 18.44 -21.35
N GLY A 336 -7.27 17.60 -20.38
CA GLY A 336 -5.88 17.21 -20.15
C GLY A 336 -5.44 16.12 -21.11
N LYS A 337 -5.43 16.41 -22.41
CA LYS A 337 -5.08 15.44 -23.46
C LYS A 337 -3.58 15.24 -23.57
N SER A 338 -3.18 14.05 -24.01
CA SER A 338 -1.84 13.80 -24.50
C SER A 338 -1.54 14.59 -25.78
N CYS A 339 -0.26 14.82 -26.05
CA CYS A 339 0.22 15.35 -27.30
C CYS A 339 0.15 14.27 -28.40
N GLU A 340 0.26 14.66 -29.68
CA GLU A 340 0.13 13.71 -30.80
C GLU A 340 1.23 12.64 -30.83
N ASP A 341 2.44 12.99 -30.39
CA ASP A 341 3.60 12.11 -30.41
C ASP A 341 4.42 12.27 -29.11
N PRO A 342 4.16 11.44 -28.08
CA PRO A 342 4.93 11.45 -26.84
C PRO A 342 6.42 11.15 -27.03
N SER A 343 6.82 10.50 -28.15
CA SER A 343 8.21 10.07 -28.37
C SER A 343 9.19 11.22 -28.58
N VAL A 344 8.67 12.41 -28.91
CA VAL A 344 9.47 13.64 -29.11
C VAL A 344 9.38 14.62 -27.94
N TYR A 345 8.80 14.22 -26.79
CA TYR A 345 8.74 15.04 -25.58
C TYR A 345 9.55 14.42 -24.45
N VAL A 346 10.20 15.27 -23.63
CA VAL A 346 10.89 14.83 -22.42
C VAL A 346 9.90 14.65 -21.27
N ASN A 347 9.04 15.65 -21.09
CA ASN A 347 8.13 15.75 -19.96
C ASN A 347 6.73 15.24 -20.33
N TRP A 348 6.21 14.31 -19.53
CA TRP A 348 4.89 13.73 -19.71
C TRP A 348 3.80 14.67 -19.19
N ASP A 349 3.72 14.92 -17.88
CA ASP A 349 2.54 15.54 -17.25
C ASP A 349 2.84 16.78 -16.38
N GLY A 350 4.06 17.29 -16.45
CA GLY A 350 4.58 18.38 -15.63
C GLY A 350 5.49 17.93 -14.51
N VAL A 351 5.50 16.65 -14.19
CA VAL A 351 6.33 16.05 -13.13
C VAL A 351 7.20 14.94 -13.69
N HIS A 352 6.59 14.05 -14.47
CA HIS A 352 7.18 12.79 -14.90
C HIS A 352 7.73 12.83 -16.32
N TYR A 353 8.49 11.80 -16.67
CA TYR A 353 9.13 11.66 -17.97
C TYR A 353 8.32 10.74 -18.87
N THR A 354 8.36 11.01 -20.17
CA THR A 354 7.78 10.11 -21.18
C THR A 354 8.54 8.78 -21.21
N GLU A 355 7.94 7.73 -21.76
CA GLU A 355 8.61 6.45 -21.99
C GLU A 355 9.89 6.65 -22.83
N ALA A 356 9.84 7.49 -23.86
CA ALA A 356 11.00 7.80 -24.70
C ALA A 356 12.13 8.45 -23.90
N ALA A 357 11.81 9.38 -23.00
CA ALA A 357 12.79 9.98 -22.11
C ALA A 357 13.31 8.98 -21.07
N ASN A 358 12.46 8.13 -20.49
CA ASN A 358 12.87 7.05 -19.59
C ASN A 358 13.82 6.07 -20.28
N LYS A 359 13.57 5.73 -21.54
CA LYS A 359 14.46 4.91 -22.36
C LYS A 359 15.82 5.57 -22.55
N GLN A 360 15.84 6.85 -22.92
CA GLN A 360 17.09 7.60 -23.07
C GLN A 360 17.87 7.66 -21.76
N ILE A 361 17.18 7.86 -20.63
CA ILE A 361 17.82 7.84 -19.30
C ILE A 361 18.47 6.47 -19.05
N PHE A 362 17.72 5.38 -19.26
CA PHE A 362 18.23 4.02 -19.11
C PHE A 362 19.46 3.74 -20.00
N ASP A 363 19.38 4.06 -21.30
CA ASP A 363 20.44 3.79 -22.28
C ASP A 363 21.76 4.50 -21.91
N HIS A 364 21.69 5.64 -21.24
CA HIS A 364 22.89 6.38 -20.79
C HIS A 364 23.46 5.83 -19.47
N ILE A 365 22.62 5.35 -18.54
CA ILE A 365 23.10 4.89 -17.24
C ILE A 365 23.55 3.42 -17.25
N VAL A 366 22.99 2.58 -18.13
CA VAL A 366 23.22 1.12 -18.15
C VAL A 366 24.70 0.76 -18.38
N GLY A 367 25.42 1.57 -19.16
CA GLY A 367 26.84 1.39 -19.44
C GLY A 367 27.78 1.79 -18.31
N GLY A 368 27.28 2.41 -17.24
CA GLY A 368 28.08 2.79 -16.07
C GLY A 368 28.86 4.10 -16.18
N SER A 369 28.79 4.82 -17.31
CA SER A 369 29.51 6.10 -17.48
C SER A 369 29.02 7.21 -16.55
N PHE A 370 27.77 7.12 -16.10
CA PHE A 370 27.17 8.01 -15.10
C PHE A 370 27.16 7.37 -13.70
N SER A 371 27.88 6.26 -13.52
CA SER A 371 27.95 5.57 -12.23
C SER A 371 29.25 5.88 -11.49
N ASP A 372 29.16 5.89 -10.17
CA ASP A 372 30.30 5.86 -9.27
C ASP A 372 30.16 4.60 -8.39
N PRO A 373 31.12 3.66 -8.38
CA PRO A 373 32.20 3.55 -9.36
C PRO A 373 31.65 3.39 -10.79
N PRO A 374 32.45 3.63 -11.85
CA PRO A 374 32.00 3.56 -13.24
C PRO A 374 31.85 2.11 -13.70
N VAL A 375 30.88 1.40 -13.11
CA VAL A 375 30.56 0.00 -13.40
C VAL A 375 29.25 -0.07 -14.17
N PRO A 376 29.19 -0.85 -15.27
CA PRO A 376 27.93 -1.12 -15.96
C PRO A 376 26.92 -1.80 -15.02
N LEU A 377 25.63 -1.62 -15.30
CA LEU A 377 24.53 -2.20 -14.51
C LEU A 377 24.65 -3.73 -14.41
N ASN A 378 24.99 -4.40 -15.51
CA ASN A 378 25.21 -5.86 -15.53
C ASN A 378 26.48 -6.31 -14.80
N ARG A 379 27.20 -5.40 -14.14
CA ARG A 379 28.39 -5.65 -13.33
C ARG A 379 28.28 -5.05 -11.92
N ALA A 380 27.09 -4.58 -11.54
CA ALA A 380 26.84 -3.92 -10.26
C ALA A 380 27.08 -4.81 -9.02
N CYS A 381 27.17 -6.13 -9.18
CA CYS A 381 27.50 -7.07 -8.10
C CYS A 381 28.99 -7.12 -7.75
N HIS A 382 29.87 -6.61 -8.63
CA HIS A 382 31.31 -6.65 -8.41
C HIS A 382 31.74 -5.49 -7.53
N ARG A 383 32.34 -5.80 -6.40
CA ARG A 383 33.15 -4.83 -5.65
C ARG A 383 34.48 -4.72 -6.38
N LEU A 384 34.89 -3.52 -6.78
CA LEU A 384 36.25 -3.31 -7.30
C LEU A 384 37.23 -3.37 -6.10
N PRO A 385 38.12 -4.37 -6.01
CA PRO A 385 39.17 -4.40 -5.00
C PRO A 385 40.37 -3.56 -5.48
N SER A 386 41.05 -2.91 -4.55
CA SER A 386 42.48 -2.71 -4.71
C SER A 386 43.15 -4.09 -4.67
N HIS A 387 43.78 -4.50 -5.77
CA HIS A 387 44.59 -5.73 -5.99
C HIS A 387 43.88 -6.98 -6.55
N TYR A 388 44.43 -7.43 -7.69
CA TYR A 388 44.09 -8.61 -8.49
C TYR A 388 44.63 -9.92 -7.87
N LEU A 389 43.91 -11.03 -8.02
CA LEU A 389 44.32 -12.23 -8.79
C LEU A 389 43.22 -13.30 -8.78
N ALA A 390 42.98 -13.89 -9.95
CA ALA A 390 41.93 -14.85 -10.26
C ALA A 390 42.54 -16.21 -10.65
N PHE A 391 41.80 -17.30 -10.45
CA PHE A 391 41.94 -18.54 -11.23
C PHE A 391 40.55 -19.11 -11.55
N SER A 392 40.39 -19.66 -12.75
CA SER A 392 39.15 -20.10 -13.38
C SER A 392 39.32 -21.44 -14.13
N GLY A 393 38.21 -22.11 -14.43
CA GLY A 393 38.05 -23.21 -15.41
C GLY A 393 37.01 -24.25 -14.97
N LEU A 394 35.77 -24.39 -15.50
CA LEU A 394 35.17 -24.70 -16.83
C LEU A 394 34.59 -26.15 -16.98
N ARG A 395 33.24 -26.21 -17.15
CA ARG A 395 32.41 -26.99 -18.14
C ARG A 395 32.29 -28.54 -17.99
N THR A 396 31.18 -29.26 -18.31
CA THR A 396 30.11 -29.15 -19.35
C THR A 396 28.90 -30.07 -19.04
N ALA A 397 27.88 -30.10 -19.90
CA ALA A 397 26.48 -30.51 -19.67
C ALA A 397 26.02 -31.90 -20.22
N ALA A 398 24.81 -32.29 -19.74
CA ALA A 398 23.66 -32.98 -20.39
C ALA A 398 23.62 -34.53 -20.57
N VAL A 399 22.42 -35.12 -20.32
CA VAL A 399 21.53 -35.88 -21.28
C VAL A 399 20.45 -36.76 -20.57
N LEU A 400 19.16 -36.58 -20.98
CA LEU A 400 17.96 -37.48 -21.21
C LEU A 400 17.71 -38.79 -20.39
N LEU A 401 16.52 -39.43 -20.21
CA LEU A 401 15.05 -39.28 -20.52
C LEU A 401 14.29 -40.52 -19.92
N ALA A 402 12.94 -40.45 -19.79
CA ALA A 402 11.90 -41.54 -19.87
C ALA A 402 11.60 -42.40 -18.61
N LEU A 403 10.43 -43.00 -18.32
CA LEU A 403 8.96 -42.88 -18.61
C LEU A 403 8.26 -44.01 -17.79
N LEU A 404 6.91 -43.99 -17.76
CA LEU A 404 5.91 -45.03 -17.33
C LEU A 404 5.55 -45.08 -15.83
N LEU A 405 4.32 -44.85 -15.34
CA LEU A 405 2.92 -45.25 -15.66
C LEU A 405 2.40 -46.32 -14.68
N CYS A 406 1.39 -45.97 -13.87
CA CYS A 406 0.29 -46.88 -13.48
C CYS A 406 -0.96 -46.04 -13.13
N ARG A 407 -2.01 -46.17 -13.96
CA ARG A 407 -3.41 -45.78 -13.72
C ARG A 407 -4.16 -47.00 -13.16
N PHE A 408 -5.28 -46.78 -12.46
CA PHE A 408 -6.55 -47.54 -12.56
C PHE A 408 -7.69 -46.80 -11.78
N PRO A 409 -8.99 -47.09 -12.00
CA PRO A 409 -9.95 -46.05 -12.41
C PRO A 409 -11.26 -45.92 -11.58
N ALA A 410 -11.98 -44.83 -11.90
CA ALA A 410 -13.44 -44.64 -12.08
C ALA A 410 -14.49 -44.94 -10.96
N CYS A 411 -15.14 -43.84 -10.56
CA CYS A 411 -16.59 -43.56 -10.36
C CYS A 411 -17.62 -44.66 -10.07
N SER A 412 -18.53 -44.32 -9.13
CA SER A 412 -19.99 -44.26 -9.36
C SER A 412 -20.69 -43.39 -8.30
N ALA A 413 -21.87 -42.86 -8.65
CA ALA A 413 -22.54 -41.68 -8.10
C ALA A 413 -23.84 -41.96 -7.31
N ALA A 414 -24.26 -40.94 -6.52
CA ALA A 414 -25.61 -40.45 -6.14
C ALA A 414 -26.61 -41.42 -5.42
N ALA A 415 -27.61 -41.01 -4.63
CA ALA A 415 -28.27 -39.72 -4.39
C ALA A 415 -29.05 -39.70 -3.04
N ASP A 416 -29.24 -38.47 -2.54
CA ASP A 416 -30.38 -37.82 -1.86
C ASP A 416 -31.15 -38.42 -0.67
N ALA A 417 -31.42 -37.52 0.28
CA ALA A 417 -32.74 -37.37 0.90
C ALA A 417 -32.97 -35.89 1.27
N ASP A 418 -33.92 -35.29 0.58
CA ASP A 418 -34.46 -33.95 0.82
C ASP A 418 -35.32 -33.89 2.09
N ALA A 419 -35.25 -32.76 2.78
CA ALA A 419 -36.37 -32.23 3.55
C ALA A 419 -36.40 -30.71 3.32
N ALA A 420 -37.37 -30.27 2.52
CA ALA A 420 -37.54 -28.87 2.12
C ALA A 420 -37.98 -28.02 3.33
N ALA A 421 -37.01 -27.38 3.96
CA ALA A 421 -37.19 -26.11 4.66
C ALA A 421 -36.86 -24.97 3.68
N ALA A 422 -37.41 -23.77 3.89
CA ALA A 422 -37.14 -22.62 3.03
C ALA A 422 -35.64 -22.45 2.77
N ALA A 423 -35.23 -22.46 1.49
CA ALA A 423 -33.82 -22.63 1.12
C ALA A 423 -32.96 -21.46 1.60
N ALA A 424 -31.90 -21.77 2.37
CA ALA A 424 -30.88 -20.81 2.76
C ALA A 424 -30.19 -20.21 1.52
N CYS A 425 -29.73 -18.97 1.65
CA CYS A 425 -28.93 -18.29 0.65
C CYS A 425 -27.60 -19.01 0.44
N ASP A 426 -27.29 -19.34 -0.82
CA ASP A 426 -25.99 -19.86 -1.21
C ASP A 426 -25.05 -18.70 -1.59
N PHE A 427 -24.36 -18.15 -0.59
CA PHE A 427 -23.35 -17.10 -0.73
C PHE A 427 -22.00 -17.71 -1.13
N PRO A 428 -21.52 -17.51 -2.38
CA PRO A 428 -20.23 -18.06 -2.81
C PRO A 428 -19.03 -17.20 -2.36
N SER A 429 -19.29 -15.98 -1.86
CA SER A 429 -18.25 -15.02 -1.49
C SER A 429 -18.75 -13.95 -0.51
N ILE A 430 -17.82 -13.36 0.24
CA ILE A 430 -18.06 -12.16 1.06
C ILE A 430 -17.13 -11.02 0.62
N PHE A 431 -17.69 -9.82 0.47
CA PHE A 431 -16.92 -8.59 0.30
C PHE A 431 -17.13 -7.69 1.52
N ASN A 432 -16.07 -7.49 2.31
CA ASN A 432 -16.16 -6.75 3.57
C ASN A 432 -15.56 -5.35 3.45
N PHE A 433 -16.27 -4.37 4.00
CA PHE A 433 -15.83 -3.00 4.18
C PHE A 433 -15.90 -2.65 5.67
N GLY A 434 -14.95 -1.89 6.18
CA GLY A 434 -14.95 -1.66 7.61
C GLY A 434 -13.73 -0.98 8.18
N ASP A 435 -13.67 -1.02 9.50
CA ASP A 435 -12.52 -0.59 10.29
C ASP A 435 -11.79 -1.75 10.98
N SER A 436 -11.17 -1.50 12.12
CA SER A 436 -10.38 -2.50 12.85
C SER A 436 -11.21 -3.65 13.41
N ASN A 437 -12.54 -3.50 13.57
CA ASN A 437 -13.42 -4.57 14.01
C ASN A 437 -13.56 -5.70 12.98
N SER A 438 -13.26 -5.41 11.71
CA SER A 438 -13.31 -6.37 10.62
C SER A 438 -12.05 -6.40 9.76
N ASP A 439 -10.99 -5.66 10.08
CA ASP A 439 -9.72 -5.67 9.35
C ASP A 439 -8.98 -7.02 9.51
N THR A 440 -8.79 -7.73 8.41
CA THR A 440 -8.06 -9.01 8.37
C THR A 440 -6.58 -8.88 7.97
N GLY A 441 -6.05 -7.65 7.94
CA GLY A 441 -4.64 -7.34 7.69
C GLY A 441 -4.39 -6.27 6.62
N GLY A 442 -5.40 -5.51 6.19
CA GLY A 442 -5.29 -4.43 5.21
C GLY A 442 -4.37 -3.31 5.69
N LEU A 443 -4.57 -2.79 6.92
CA LEU A 443 -3.65 -1.79 7.46
C LEU A 443 -2.25 -2.38 7.68
N SER A 444 -2.19 -3.65 8.12
CA SER A 444 -0.92 -4.34 8.39
C SER A 444 -0.09 -4.57 7.12
N ALA A 445 -0.74 -4.81 5.98
CA ALA A 445 -0.06 -4.97 4.70
C ALA A 445 0.62 -3.67 4.25
N ALA A 446 -0.04 -2.52 4.43
CA ALA A 446 0.45 -1.21 3.99
C ALA A 446 1.38 -0.50 4.99
N PHE A 447 1.08 -0.52 6.29
CA PHE A 447 1.76 0.31 7.29
C PHE A 447 2.55 -0.49 8.35
N GLY A 448 2.60 -1.81 8.20
CA GLY A 448 3.37 -2.70 9.06
C GLY A 448 2.50 -3.56 9.99
N GLN A 449 3.00 -4.75 10.30
CA GLN A 449 2.26 -5.79 11.00
C GLN A 449 1.88 -5.39 12.43
N VAL A 450 0.63 -5.64 12.81
CA VAL A 450 0.21 -5.59 14.22
C VAL A 450 1.13 -6.48 15.09
N PRO A 451 1.68 -6.01 16.21
CA PRO A 451 2.67 -6.77 16.97
C PRO A 451 2.04 -7.96 17.71
N ARG A 452 2.86 -8.96 18.08
CA ARG A 452 2.48 -9.94 19.12
C ARG A 452 2.09 -9.20 20.41
N PRO A 453 1.12 -9.67 21.21
CA PRO A 453 0.48 -10.99 21.18
C PRO A 453 -0.76 -11.13 20.27
N ASN A 454 -1.09 -10.15 19.41
CA ASN A 454 -2.23 -10.28 18.51
C ASN A 454 -2.15 -11.58 17.67
N GLY A 455 -3.27 -12.28 17.55
CA GLY A 455 -3.41 -13.57 16.88
C GLY A 455 -2.90 -14.79 17.66
N GLU A 456 -2.52 -14.68 18.95
CA GLU A 456 -2.00 -15.81 19.73
C GLU A 456 -2.98 -16.98 19.95
N THR A 457 -4.28 -16.71 20.10
CA THR A 457 -5.31 -17.69 20.45
C THR A 457 -5.60 -18.65 19.31
N TYR A 458 -5.78 -18.13 18.08
CA TYR A 458 -6.14 -18.97 16.92
C TYR A 458 -5.06 -19.08 15.85
N PHE A 459 -4.44 -17.97 15.47
CA PHE A 459 -3.45 -17.97 14.39
C PHE A 459 -2.05 -18.36 14.87
N HIS A 460 -1.81 -18.29 16.18
CA HIS A 460 -0.53 -18.48 16.88
C HIS A 460 0.60 -17.59 16.37
N ARG A 461 0.23 -16.49 15.71
CA ARG A 461 1.10 -15.44 15.18
C ARG A 461 0.26 -14.21 14.84
N PRO A 462 0.89 -13.04 14.70
CA PRO A 462 0.20 -11.88 14.13
C PRO A 462 -0.39 -12.20 12.76
N SER A 463 -1.70 -12.01 12.63
CA SER A 463 -2.46 -12.24 11.40
C SER A 463 -2.97 -10.94 10.76
N GLY A 464 -2.61 -9.79 11.33
CA GLY A 464 -3.11 -8.48 10.92
C GLY A 464 -4.42 -8.06 11.59
N ARG A 465 -5.04 -8.95 12.38
CA ARG A 465 -6.27 -8.68 13.16
C ARG A 465 -5.94 -8.04 14.49
N TYR A 466 -6.71 -7.04 14.88
CA TYR A 466 -6.60 -6.35 16.18
C TYR A 466 -7.35 -7.12 17.27
N CYS A 467 -6.91 -8.35 17.52
CA CYS A 467 -7.53 -9.33 18.41
C CYS A 467 -6.50 -10.41 18.78
N ASP A 468 -6.72 -11.15 19.85
CA ASP A 468 -5.96 -12.36 20.16
C ASP A 468 -6.23 -13.50 19.16
N GLY A 469 -7.27 -13.41 18.33
CA GLY A 469 -7.47 -14.36 17.24
C GLY A 469 -8.50 -13.91 16.21
N ARG A 470 -9.60 -14.66 16.09
CA ARG A 470 -10.65 -14.42 15.07
C ARG A 470 -11.53 -13.21 15.38
N LEU A 471 -11.83 -12.44 14.33
CA LEU A 471 -12.79 -11.34 14.36
C LEU A 471 -14.21 -11.83 14.03
N LEU A 472 -15.20 -10.97 14.25
CA LEU A 472 -16.60 -11.24 13.88
C LEU A 472 -16.77 -11.66 12.41
N ILE A 473 -16.02 -11.04 11.49
CA ILE A 473 -16.04 -11.38 10.07
C ILE A 473 -15.50 -12.80 9.77
N ASP A 474 -14.59 -13.32 10.60
CA ASP A 474 -14.08 -14.68 10.43
C ASP A 474 -15.15 -15.72 10.80
N PHE A 475 -15.91 -15.47 11.88
CA PHE A 475 -17.03 -16.33 12.26
C PHE A 475 -18.19 -16.27 11.24
N ILE A 476 -18.46 -15.09 10.66
CA ILE A 476 -19.40 -14.95 9.53
C ILE A 476 -18.96 -15.81 8.34
N ALA A 477 -17.67 -15.81 7.99
CA ALA A 477 -17.15 -16.64 6.92
C ALA A 477 -17.28 -18.14 7.24
N GLU A 478 -16.96 -18.56 8.47
CA GLU A 478 -17.07 -19.94 8.92
C GLU A 478 -18.52 -20.47 8.87
N ASP A 479 -19.49 -19.68 9.31
CA ASP A 479 -20.92 -20.05 9.28
C ASP A 479 -21.45 -20.24 7.86
N LEU A 480 -20.99 -19.39 6.94
CA LEU A 480 -21.26 -19.52 5.51
C LEU A 480 -20.40 -20.57 4.81
N ARG A 481 -19.55 -21.30 5.56
CA ARG A 481 -18.63 -22.35 5.06
C ARG A 481 -17.64 -21.83 4.01
N LEU A 482 -17.21 -20.58 4.16
CA LEU A 482 -16.22 -19.91 3.34
C LEU A 482 -14.87 -19.84 4.07
N PRO A 483 -13.74 -19.79 3.33
CA PRO A 483 -12.44 -19.52 3.95
C PRO A 483 -12.39 -18.12 4.58
N HIS A 484 -11.54 -17.93 5.58
CA HIS A 484 -11.27 -16.60 6.13
C HIS A 484 -10.81 -15.64 5.02
N LEU A 485 -11.34 -14.42 5.04
CA LEU A 485 -11.08 -13.46 3.98
C LEU A 485 -9.61 -13.01 3.99
N SER A 486 -9.05 -12.93 2.79
CA SER A 486 -7.77 -12.27 2.54
C SER A 486 -8.00 -10.77 2.49
N ALA A 487 -7.12 -9.99 3.13
CA ALA A 487 -7.13 -8.54 2.97
C ALA A 487 -6.74 -8.17 1.53
N TYR A 488 -7.42 -7.19 0.95
CA TYR A 488 -7.21 -6.78 -0.45
C TYR A 488 -5.77 -6.29 -0.70
N LEU A 489 -5.18 -5.55 0.24
CA LEU A 489 -3.79 -5.06 0.13
C LEU A 489 -2.74 -6.13 0.49
N ASP A 490 -3.14 -7.31 0.97
CA ASP A 490 -2.20 -8.41 1.23
C ASP A 490 -1.88 -9.18 -0.05
N SER A 491 -0.79 -8.81 -0.71
CA SER A 491 -0.35 -9.52 -1.91
C SER A 491 0.41 -10.84 -1.63
N VAL A 492 0.65 -11.17 -0.36
CA VAL A 492 1.53 -12.29 0.03
C VAL A 492 0.72 -13.46 0.55
N GLY A 493 0.32 -14.34 -0.38
CA GLY A 493 -0.38 -15.57 -0.02
C GLY A 493 -1.90 -15.42 0.07
N ALA A 494 -2.46 -14.34 -0.49
CA ALA A 494 -3.90 -14.14 -0.56
C ALA A 494 -4.59 -15.15 -1.49
N ASN A 495 -5.86 -15.40 -1.18
CA ASN A 495 -6.79 -16.15 -2.02
C ASN A 495 -8.13 -15.41 -2.00
N PHE A 496 -8.52 -14.85 -3.15
CA PHE A 496 -9.75 -14.08 -3.28
C PHE A 496 -10.88 -14.85 -3.97
N SER A 497 -10.71 -16.16 -4.19
CA SER A 497 -11.71 -16.99 -4.89
C SER A 497 -13.10 -16.94 -4.27
N HIS A 498 -13.20 -16.63 -2.98
CA HIS A 498 -14.44 -16.52 -2.21
C HIS A 498 -14.62 -15.12 -1.59
N GLY A 499 -14.06 -14.10 -2.25
CA GLY A 499 -14.20 -12.71 -1.86
C GLY A 499 -12.95 -12.10 -1.22
N ALA A 500 -13.07 -10.84 -0.80
CA ALA A 500 -11.95 -10.01 -0.35
C ALA A 500 -12.39 -9.08 0.77
N ASN A 501 -11.44 -8.69 1.61
CA ASN A 501 -11.67 -7.73 2.69
C ASN A 501 -10.94 -6.41 2.43
N PHE A 502 -11.69 -5.32 2.33
CA PHE A 502 -11.21 -3.95 2.11
C PHE A 502 -11.12 -3.14 3.41
N ALA A 503 -11.57 -3.69 4.54
CA ALA A 503 -11.50 -3.00 5.83
C ALA A 503 -10.04 -2.72 6.22
N THR A 504 -9.80 -1.54 6.80
CA THR A 504 -8.50 -1.20 7.40
C THR A 504 -8.66 -0.59 8.78
N ALA A 505 -7.80 -0.97 9.72
CA ALA A 505 -7.87 -0.48 11.08
C ALA A 505 -7.77 1.04 11.17
N GLY A 506 -8.62 1.66 11.99
CA GLY A 506 -8.70 3.12 12.10
C GLY A 506 -9.36 3.81 10.91
N SER A 507 -10.02 3.08 10.00
CA SER A 507 -10.83 3.67 8.93
C SER A 507 -12.02 4.44 9.46
N THR A 508 -12.31 5.55 8.79
CA THR A 508 -13.52 6.35 8.99
C THR A 508 -14.37 6.33 7.73
N ILE A 509 -15.66 6.61 7.84
CA ILE A 509 -16.53 6.85 6.69
C ILE A 509 -16.08 8.14 6.00
N ARG A 510 -15.93 9.23 6.77
CA ARG A 510 -15.44 10.51 6.27
C ARG A 510 -13.91 10.60 6.40
N PRO A 511 -13.16 10.92 5.33
CA PRO A 511 -11.70 11.08 5.41
C PRO A 511 -11.26 12.11 6.46
N GLN A 512 -10.15 11.82 7.15
CA GLN A 512 -9.56 12.71 8.15
C GLN A 512 -8.44 13.58 7.54
N ASN A 513 -8.32 14.82 8.02
CA ASN A 513 -7.27 15.78 7.60
C ASN A 513 -5.98 15.67 8.45
N THR A 514 -5.72 14.50 9.00
CA THR A 514 -4.56 14.18 9.84
C THR A 514 -3.89 12.92 9.33
N THR A 515 -2.58 12.81 9.46
CA THR A 515 -1.85 11.59 9.10
C THR A 515 -2.06 10.47 10.12
N LEU A 516 -1.74 9.24 9.71
CA LEU A 516 -1.74 8.08 10.60
C LEU A 516 -0.87 8.32 11.86
N SER A 517 0.29 8.96 11.69
CA SER A 517 1.19 9.29 12.82
C SER A 517 0.64 10.38 13.75
N GLN A 518 -0.22 11.29 13.25
CA GLN A 518 -0.79 12.38 14.04
C GLN A 518 -1.98 11.94 14.90
N SER A 519 -2.86 11.08 14.38
CA SER A 519 -4.13 10.75 15.03
C SER A 519 -4.40 9.26 15.23
N GLY A 520 -3.65 8.40 14.52
CA GLY A 520 -3.88 6.96 14.43
C GLY A 520 -5.02 6.57 13.49
N TYR A 521 -5.59 7.48 12.71
CA TYR A 521 -6.62 7.16 11.72
C TYR A 521 -6.01 6.79 10.37
N SER A 522 -6.61 5.78 9.72
CA SER A 522 -6.16 5.27 8.43
C SER A 522 -6.33 6.31 7.34
N PRO A 523 -5.37 6.44 6.40
CA PRO A 523 -5.60 7.20 5.17
C PRO A 523 -6.57 6.49 4.21
N ILE A 524 -6.92 5.23 4.48
CA ILE A 524 -7.82 4.40 3.69
C ILE A 524 -9.23 4.48 4.31
N ALA A 525 -9.89 5.61 4.12
CA ALA A 525 -11.29 5.81 4.52
C ALA A 525 -12.25 5.00 3.61
N LEU A 526 -13.55 4.94 3.96
CA LEU A 526 -14.54 4.14 3.21
C LEU A 526 -14.54 4.45 1.72
N ASN A 527 -14.41 5.72 1.33
CA ASN A 527 -14.36 6.11 -0.07
C ASN A 527 -13.14 5.52 -0.81
N VAL A 528 -12.03 5.24 -0.11
CA VAL A 528 -10.83 4.60 -0.67
C VAL A 528 -11.08 3.09 -0.78
N GLN A 529 -11.65 2.46 0.25
CA GLN A 529 -12.05 1.03 0.19
C GLN A 529 -13.00 0.74 -0.98
N LEU A 530 -13.88 1.69 -1.32
CA LEU A 530 -14.74 1.59 -2.51
C LEU A 530 -13.99 1.73 -3.83
N VAL A 531 -12.88 2.47 -3.87
CA VAL A 531 -12.02 2.54 -5.06
C VAL A 531 -11.29 1.21 -5.21
N GLU A 532 -10.76 0.67 -4.11
CA GLU A 532 -10.14 -0.65 -4.07
C GLU A 532 -11.10 -1.76 -4.55
N PHE A 533 -12.37 -1.74 -4.10
CA PHE A 533 -13.38 -2.69 -4.57
C PHE A 533 -13.69 -2.56 -6.07
N SER A 534 -13.89 -1.34 -6.58
CA SER A 534 -14.14 -1.11 -8.01
C SER A 534 -12.97 -1.63 -8.86
N ASP A 535 -11.73 -1.33 -8.45
CA ASP A 535 -10.52 -1.79 -9.13
C ASP A 535 -10.39 -3.31 -9.04
N PHE A 536 -10.65 -3.91 -7.86
CA PHE A 536 -10.66 -5.35 -7.67
C PHE A 536 -11.67 -6.06 -8.58
N LEU A 537 -12.90 -5.55 -8.69
CA LEU A 537 -13.94 -6.13 -9.53
C LEU A 537 -13.48 -6.22 -10.98
N VAL A 538 -13.02 -5.10 -11.56
CA VAL A 538 -12.59 -5.05 -12.96
C VAL A 538 -11.34 -5.92 -13.20
N ARG A 539 -10.33 -5.76 -12.35
CA ARG A 539 -9.03 -6.42 -12.54
C ARG A 539 -9.10 -7.91 -12.26
N SER A 540 -9.91 -8.34 -11.30
CA SER A 540 -10.06 -9.76 -10.99
C SER A 540 -10.58 -10.53 -12.21
N GLN A 541 -11.56 -9.98 -12.93
CA GLN A 541 -12.09 -10.60 -14.15
C GLN A 541 -11.06 -10.60 -15.28
N TYR A 542 -10.33 -9.50 -15.47
CA TYR A 542 -9.24 -9.44 -16.44
C TYR A 542 -8.20 -10.54 -16.20
N PHE A 543 -7.60 -10.61 -15.02
CA PHE A 543 -6.55 -11.60 -14.73
C PHE A 543 -7.08 -13.03 -14.70
N ARG A 544 -8.32 -13.23 -14.27
CA ARG A 544 -8.96 -14.54 -14.33
C ARG A 544 -9.13 -15.02 -15.78
N SER A 545 -9.49 -14.14 -16.70
CA SER A 545 -9.63 -14.45 -18.13
C SER A 545 -8.32 -14.84 -18.82
N GLN A 546 -7.17 -14.36 -18.29
CA GLN A 546 -5.84 -14.74 -18.79
C GLN A 546 -5.45 -16.18 -18.45
N GLY A 547 -6.17 -16.85 -17.54
CA GLY A 547 -5.92 -18.24 -17.17
C GLY A 547 -4.85 -18.44 -16.09
N GLY A 548 -4.28 -19.64 -16.01
CA GLY A 548 -3.18 -19.97 -15.11
C GLY A 548 -3.59 -20.02 -13.63
N VAL A 549 -2.68 -19.59 -12.75
CA VAL A 549 -2.90 -19.64 -11.28
C VAL A 549 -4.02 -18.71 -10.82
N PHE A 550 -4.31 -17.65 -11.58
CA PHE A 550 -5.32 -16.66 -11.23
C PHE A 550 -6.75 -17.15 -11.45
N THR A 551 -6.96 -18.18 -12.28
CA THR A 551 -8.27 -18.83 -12.43
C THR A 551 -8.80 -19.41 -11.11
N SER A 552 -7.90 -19.88 -10.25
CA SER A 552 -8.23 -20.45 -8.93
C SER A 552 -8.11 -19.48 -7.77
N LEU A 553 -7.42 -18.34 -7.95
CA LEU A 553 -7.19 -17.35 -6.88
C LEU A 553 -8.18 -16.18 -6.91
N LEU A 554 -8.96 -16.03 -7.98
CA LEU A 554 -9.86 -14.90 -8.19
C LEU A 554 -11.32 -15.37 -8.34
N PRO A 555 -12.28 -14.57 -7.87
CA PRO A 555 -13.68 -14.96 -7.84
C PRO A 555 -14.26 -15.00 -9.27
N ARG A 556 -15.27 -15.84 -9.48
CA ARG A 556 -16.04 -15.83 -10.73
C ARG A 556 -16.88 -14.56 -10.82
N GLU A 557 -17.19 -14.13 -12.04
CA GLU A 557 -18.01 -12.93 -12.27
C GLU A 557 -19.38 -13.00 -11.58
N ASP A 558 -20.04 -14.16 -11.60
CA ASP A 558 -21.36 -14.33 -10.97
C ASP A 558 -21.32 -14.32 -9.44
N TYR A 559 -20.13 -14.40 -8.82
CA TYR A 559 -20.01 -14.34 -7.36
C TYR A 559 -20.33 -12.94 -6.83
N PHE A 560 -20.01 -11.87 -7.58
CA PHE A 560 -20.26 -10.49 -7.15
C PHE A 560 -21.76 -10.23 -6.94
N SER A 561 -22.62 -10.63 -7.89
CA SER A 561 -24.06 -10.41 -7.77
C SER A 561 -24.75 -11.31 -6.72
N ARG A 562 -24.05 -12.38 -6.29
CA ARG A 562 -24.51 -13.35 -5.30
C ARG A 562 -23.81 -13.21 -3.95
N ALA A 563 -22.90 -12.25 -3.78
CA ALA A 563 -22.08 -12.13 -2.58
C ALA A 563 -22.86 -11.53 -1.41
N LEU A 564 -22.38 -11.83 -0.20
CA LEU A 564 -22.72 -11.05 0.99
C LEU A 564 -21.76 -9.85 1.08
N TYR A 565 -22.32 -8.65 1.25
CA TYR A 565 -21.57 -7.41 1.45
C TYR A 565 -21.72 -6.97 2.90
N THR A 566 -20.62 -6.92 3.64
CA THR A 566 -20.63 -6.57 5.07
C THR A 566 -20.03 -5.18 5.31
N PHE A 567 -20.63 -4.42 6.23
CA PHE A 567 -20.15 -3.10 6.64
C PHE A 567 -20.12 -3.00 8.17
N ASP A 568 -18.93 -2.81 8.74
CA ASP A 568 -18.70 -2.47 10.15
C ASP A 568 -17.76 -1.27 10.24
N ILE A 569 -18.35 -0.06 10.23
CA ILE A 569 -17.62 1.20 10.16
C ILE A 569 -18.43 2.35 10.78
N GLY A 570 -17.72 3.36 11.30
CA GLY A 570 -18.31 4.61 11.78
C GLY A 570 -17.98 4.96 13.22
N GLN A 571 -17.55 3.98 14.03
CA GLN A 571 -17.08 4.23 15.39
C GLN A 571 -15.92 5.25 15.39
N ASN A 572 -14.98 5.06 14.45
CA ASN A 572 -13.82 5.94 14.34
C ASN A 572 -14.18 7.39 13.94
N ASP A 573 -15.30 7.62 13.25
CA ASP A 573 -15.76 8.97 12.92
C ASP A 573 -16.11 9.74 14.20
N LEU A 574 -16.81 9.08 15.14
CA LEU A 574 -17.15 9.67 16.44
C LEU A 574 -15.88 9.99 17.24
N THR A 575 -14.96 9.03 17.28
CA THR A 575 -13.74 9.14 18.09
C THR A 575 -12.75 10.11 17.46
N ALA A 576 -12.81 10.33 16.16
CA ALA A 576 -12.01 11.34 15.47
C ALA A 576 -12.39 12.74 15.95
N GLY A 577 -13.68 13.04 16.07
CA GLY A 577 -14.16 14.28 16.68
C GLY A 577 -13.69 14.44 18.13
N LEU A 578 -13.83 13.39 18.95
CA LEU A 578 -13.40 13.43 20.35
C LEU A 578 -11.89 13.66 20.50
N LYS A 579 -11.06 13.00 19.67
CA LYS A 579 -9.61 13.22 19.70
C LYS A 579 -9.22 14.65 19.31
N GLN A 580 -10.03 15.31 18.49
CA GLN A 580 -9.87 16.72 18.10
C GLN A 580 -10.52 17.69 19.11
N ASN A 581 -10.89 17.21 20.31
CA ASN A 581 -11.53 17.99 21.37
C ASN A 581 -12.85 18.66 20.95
N MET A 582 -13.59 18.06 20.02
CA MET A 582 -14.94 18.51 19.68
C MET A 582 -15.93 18.12 20.78
N THR A 583 -16.95 18.95 20.99
CA THR A 583 -18.07 18.62 21.88
C THR A 583 -18.96 17.55 21.25
N VAL A 584 -19.75 16.84 22.08
CA VAL A 584 -20.75 15.87 21.61
C VAL A 584 -21.69 16.49 20.57
N ASP A 585 -22.12 17.74 20.78
CA ASP A 585 -23.02 18.44 19.85
C ASP A 585 -22.34 18.78 18.51
N GLN A 586 -21.06 19.18 18.54
CA GLN A 586 -20.28 19.40 17.33
C GLN A 586 -20.12 18.10 16.53
N ILE A 587 -19.99 16.95 17.21
CA ILE A 587 -19.93 15.65 16.56
C ILE A 587 -21.28 15.28 15.94
N LYS A 588 -22.37 15.42 16.72
CA LYS A 588 -23.74 15.18 16.22
C LYS A 588 -24.05 16.02 14.98
N ALA A 589 -23.55 17.25 14.92
CA ALA A 589 -23.77 18.16 13.80
C ALA A 589 -23.23 17.66 12.46
N TYR A 590 -22.16 16.85 12.44
CA TYR A 590 -21.60 16.31 11.19
C TYR A 590 -22.00 14.86 10.88
N ILE A 591 -22.67 14.15 11.78
CA ILE A 591 -23.15 12.78 11.53
C ILE A 591 -24.05 12.67 10.29
N PRO A 592 -24.93 13.65 9.95
CA PRO A 592 -25.71 13.59 8.71
C PRO A 592 -24.85 13.53 7.43
N ASP A 593 -23.72 14.25 7.39
CA ASP A 593 -22.75 14.19 6.27
C ASP A 593 -22.10 12.80 6.21
N VAL A 594 -21.74 12.23 7.37
CA VAL A 594 -21.20 10.87 7.48
C VAL A 594 -22.20 9.84 6.94
N MET A 595 -23.49 9.94 7.28
CA MET A 595 -24.53 9.04 6.78
C MET A 595 -24.82 9.19 5.29
N THR A 596 -24.66 10.41 4.76
CA THR A 596 -24.76 10.65 3.31
C THR A 596 -23.65 9.88 2.58
N GLN A 597 -22.40 10.03 3.04
CA GLN A 597 -21.25 9.32 2.46
C GLN A 597 -21.36 7.81 2.60
N PHE A 598 -21.88 7.31 3.72
CA PHE A 598 -22.19 5.89 3.90
C PHE A 598 -23.25 5.40 2.90
N SER A 599 -24.34 6.16 2.72
CA SER A 599 -25.40 5.80 1.79
C SER A 599 -24.90 5.78 0.34
N ASP A 600 -24.06 6.74 -0.04
CA ASP A 600 -23.42 6.78 -1.34
C ASP A 600 -22.48 5.57 -1.56
N ALA A 601 -21.82 5.10 -0.50
CA ALA A 601 -21.01 3.89 -0.54
C ALA A 601 -21.84 2.65 -0.90
N ILE A 602 -22.97 2.44 -0.20
CA ILE A 602 -23.88 1.32 -0.47
C ILE A 602 -24.45 1.42 -1.90
N LYS A 603 -24.86 2.62 -2.33
CA LYS A 603 -25.35 2.86 -3.70
C LYS A 603 -24.30 2.54 -4.76
N LYS A 604 -23.02 2.84 -4.51
CA LYS A 604 -21.93 2.51 -5.43
C LYS A 604 -21.75 1.01 -5.55
N VAL A 605 -21.69 0.27 -4.44
CA VAL A 605 -21.60 -1.19 -4.45
C VAL A 605 -22.81 -1.83 -5.14
N TYR A 606 -24.01 -1.27 -4.91
CA TYR A 606 -25.23 -1.70 -5.62
C TYR A 606 -25.14 -1.49 -7.13
N ALA A 607 -24.66 -0.32 -7.58
CA ALA A 607 -24.46 0.00 -8.99
C ALA A 607 -23.45 -0.95 -9.66
N GLU A 608 -22.48 -1.45 -8.90
CA GLU A 608 -21.48 -2.44 -9.34
C GLU A 608 -21.96 -3.90 -9.20
N GLY A 609 -23.23 -4.11 -8.83
CA GLY A 609 -23.86 -5.42 -8.85
C GLY A 609 -24.20 -6.02 -7.49
N GLY A 610 -23.82 -5.37 -6.38
CA GLY A 610 -24.09 -5.90 -5.04
C GLY A 610 -25.58 -5.95 -4.68
N ARG A 611 -26.03 -7.04 -4.03
CA ARG A 611 -27.45 -7.30 -3.77
C ARG A 611 -27.80 -7.65 -2.33
N SER A 612 -26.87 -8.17 -1.52
CA SER A 612 -27.16 -8.60 -0.15
C SER A 612 -26.23 -7.88 0.82
N PHE A 613 -26.78 -7.00 1.65
CA PHE A 613 -26.02 -6.13 2.55
C PHE A 613 -26.31 -6.49 4.01
N TRP A 614 -25.26 -6.63 4.80
CA TRP A 614 -25.28 -6.91 6.24
C TRP A 614 -24.50 -5.82 6.96
N ILE A 615 -25.23 -4.88 7.55
CA ILE A 615 -24.70 -3.60 8.05
C ILE A 615 -24.76 -3.59 9.57
N HIS A 616 -23.61 -3.52 10.22
CA HIS A 616 -23.50 -3.41 11.67
C HIS A 616 -23.60 -1.94 12.09
N ASN A 617 -24.28 -1.70 13.21
CA ASN A 617 -24.21 -0.41 13.88
C ASN A 617 -22.94 -0.29 14.74
N THR A 618 -22.66 0.88 15.34
CA THR A 618 -21.49 1.03 16.21
C THR A 618 -21.77 0.52 17.62
N GLY A 619 -20.74 -0.03 18.29
CA GLY A 619 -20.82 -0.51 19.68
C GLY A 619 -20.97 0.61 20.73
N PRO A 620 -21.11 0.24 22.02
CA PRO A 620 -21.25 1.18 23.13
C PRO A 620 -19.96 1.93 23.42
N LEU A 621 -19.80 3.09 22.76
CA LEU A 621 -18.58 3.90 22.78
C LEU A 621 -18.15 4.29 24.20
N GLY A 622 -19.08 4.59 25.09
CA GLY A 622 -18.81 4.97 26.48
C GLY A 622 -18.31 3.82 27.36
N CYS A 623 -18.42 2.58 26.90
CA CYS A 623 -17.87 1.40 27.58
C CYS A 623 -16.47 1.02 27.08
N LEU A 624 -15.93 1.69 26.05
CA LEU A 624 -14.58 1.40 25.59
C LEU A 624 -13.56 1.92 26.61
N ILE A 625 -12.68 1.04 27.07
CA ILE A 625 -11.69 1.34 28.11
C ILE A 625 -10.85 2.57 27.77
N TYR A 626 -10.44 2.75 26.51
CA TYR A 626 -9.65 3.94 26.16
C TYR A 626 -10.44 5.26 26.23
N ILE A 627 -11.76 5.22 26.05
CA ILE A 627 -12.65 6.37 26.24
C ILE A 627 -12.81 6.63 27.74
N MET A 628 -13.01 5.57 28.53
CA MET A 628 -13.10 5.67 29.98
C MET A 628 -11.79 6.21 30.59
N ASP A 629 -10.64 5.65 30.21
CA ASP A 629 -9.31 6.11 30.64
C ASP A 629 -9.12 7.61 30.37
N ARG A 630 -9.49 8.06 29.17
CA ARG A 630 -9.33 9.46 28.76
C ARG A 630 -10.33 10.43 29.40
N PHE A 631 -11.59 10.04 29.61
CA PHE A 631 -12.69 10.96 29.93
C PHE A 631 -13.44 10.68 31.24
N HIS A 632 -13.03 9.70 32.06
CA HIS A 632 -13.74 9.34 33.31
C HIS A 632 -13.90 10.48 34.32
N LEU A 633 -13.05 11.51 34.28
CA LEU A 633 -13.16 12.68 35.16
C LEU A 633 -14.13 13.76 34.63
N GLU A 634 -14.54 13.66 33.37
CA GLU A 634 -15.25 14.72 32.64
C GLU A 634 -16.69 14.35 32.29
N ALA A 635 -17.07 13.07 32.43
CA ALA A 635 -18.38 12.57 32.02
C ALA A 635 -19.03 11.68 33.10
N PRO A 636 -20.35 11.79 33.31
CA PRO A 636 -21.05 10.92 34.23
C PRO A 636 -21.12 9.48 33.72
N GLU A 637 -20.93 8.54 34.64
CA GLU A 637 -21.14 7.10 34.40
C GLU A 637 -22.65 6.76 34.45
N ASP A 638 -23.06 5.70 33.74
CA ASP A 638 -24.32 5.00 33.97
C ASP A 638 -24.19 4.02 35.15
N GLU A 639 -25.27 3.28 35.45
CA GLU A 639 -25.30 2.35 36.58
C GLU A 639 -24.33 1.16 36.43
N HIS A 640 -23.77 0.96 35.23
CA HIS A 640 -22.81 -0.11 34.94
C HIS A 640 -21.36 0.40 34.82
N GLY A 641 -21.12 1.71 34.98
CA GLY A 641 -19.80 2.32 34.91
C GLY A 641 -19.38 2.76 33.51
N CYS A 642 -20.26 2.71 32.49
CA CYS A 642 -19.95 3.25 31.17
C CYS A 642 -20.26 4.76 31.10
N LEU A 643 -19.50 5.50 30.30
CA LEU A 643 -19.66 6.96 30.18
C LEU A 643 -20.89 7.33 29.32
N ARG A 644 -21.93 7.84 29.98
CA ARG A 644 -23.25 8.08 29.39
C ARG A 644 -23.25 8.98 28.15
N PRO A 645 -22.57 10.15 28.13
CA PRO A 645 -22.62 11.05 26.95
C PRO A 645 -22.06 10.41 25.68
N PHE A 646 -21.10 9.50 25.80
CA PHE A 646 -20.50 8.81 24.66
C PHE A 646 -21.35 7.63 24.19
N ASN A 647 -22.03 6.93 25.10
CA ASN A 647 -23.05 5.94 24.75
C ASN A 647 -24.23 6.60 24.02
N GLU A 648 -24.72 7.74 24.49
CA GLU A 648 -25.77 8.52 23.81
C GLU A 648 -25.33 9.01 22.42
N LEU A 649 -24.06 9.35 22.25
CA LEU A 649 -23.49 9.72 20.96
C LEU A 649 -23.48 8.52 19.98
N ALA A 650 -23.05 7.34 20.44
CA ALA A 650 -23.11 6.10 19.65
C ALA A 650 -24.54 5.72 19.27
N GLN A 651 -25.49 5.82 20.22
CA GLN A 651 -26.91 5.60 19.96
C GLN A 651 -27.46 6.58 18.93
N TYR A 652 -27.11 7.87 19.02
CA TYR A 652 -27.52 8.87 18.02
C TYR A 652 -26.98 8.51 16.62
N PHE A 653 -25.72 8.10 16.51
CA PHE A 653 -25.17 7.59 15.25
C PHE A 653 -25.97 6.39 14.73
N ASN A 654 -26.26 5.41 15.60
CA ASN A 654 -27.01 4.20 15.24
C ASN A 654 -28.44 4.51 14.77
N THR A 655 -29.12 5.47 15.39
CA THR A 655 -30.43 5.96 14.92
C THR A 655 -30.33 6.52 13.50
N ARG A 656 -29.32 7.35 13.20
CA ARG A 656 -29.13 7.92 11.87
C ARG A 656 -28.71 6.88 10.82
N LEU A 657 -27.93 5.88 11.23
CA LEU A 657 -27.60 4.74 10.38
C LEU A 657 -28.85 3.92 10.05
N LYS A 658 -29.73 3.69 11.03
CA LYS A 658 -30.99 2.97 10.81
C LYS A 658 -31.90 3.70 9.83
N GLU A 659 -32.07 5.01 10.00
CA GLU A 659 -32.80 5.87 9.06
C GLU A 659 -32.23 5.78 7.64
N ALA A 660 -30.90 5.81 7.49
CA ALA A 660 -30.23 5.65 6.21
C ALA A 660 -30.48 4.27 5.58
N VAL A 661 -30.43 3.19 6.37
CA VAL A 661 -30.75 1.83 5.91
C VAL A 661 -32.19 1.73 5.42
N ASP A 662 -33.14 2.35 6.12
CA ASP A 662 -34.55 2.35 5.71
C ASP A 662 -34.77 3.12 4.40
N SER A 663 -34.06 4.23 4.20
CA SER A 663 -34.04 4.94 2.91
C SER A 663 -33.46 4.05 1.81
N LEU A 664 -32.32 3.40 2.06
CA LEU A 664 -31.66 2.51 1.10
C LEU A 664 -32.53 1.34 0.67
N ARG A 665 -33.34 0.75 1.56
CA ARG A 665 -34.31 -0.31 1.19
C ARG A 665 -35.35 0.16 0.19
N THR A 666 -35.77 1.41 0.30
CA THR A 666 -36.74 2.03 -0.60
C THR A 666 -36.08 2.40 -1.94
N GLU A 667 -34.86 2.92 -1.89
CA GLU A 667 -34.12 3.39 -3.06
C GLU A 667 -33.49 2.27 -3.89
N LEU A 668 -33.17 1.13 -3.27
CA LEU A 668 -32.47 -0.01 -3.88
C LEU A 668 -33.39 -1.24 -3.98
N PRO A 669 -34.38 -1.24 -4.89
CA PRO A 669 -35.43 -2.28 -4.93
C PRO A 669 -34.91 -3.68 -5.26
N LEU A 670 -33.69 -3.79 -5.79
CA LEU A 670 -33.04 -5.08 -6.06
C LEU A 670 -32.14 -5.58 -4.92
N ALA A 671 -31.95 -4.78 -3.86
CA ALA A 671 -31.11 -5.14 -2.73
C ALA A 671 -31.95 -5.71 -1.58
N ALA A 672 -31.39 -6.68 -0.87
CA ALA A 672 -31.76 -7.00 0.50
C ALA A 672 -30.75 -6.30 1.41
N VAL A 673 -31.23 -5.42 2.29
CA VAL A 673 -30.39 -4.62 3.20
C VAL A 673 -30.80 -4.91 4.63
N THR A 674 -29.90 -5.52 5.40
CA THR A 674 -30.13 -5.94 6.78
C THR A 674 -29.29 -5.08 7.72
N TYR A 675 -29.96 -4.45 8.68
CA TYR A 675 -29.33 -3.72 9.78
C TYR A 675 -29.14 -4.68 10.95
N VAL A 676 -28.00 -4.60 11.63
CA VAL A 676 -27.64 -5.52 12.72
C VAL A 676 -27.25 -4.70 13.95
N ASP A 677 -27.99 -4.90 15.03
CA ASP A 677 -27.80 -4.19 16.30
C ASP A 677 -26.70 -4.83 17.17
N VAL A 678 -25.45 -4.63 16.77
CA VAL A 678 -24.30 -5.06 17.56
C VAL A 678 -24.08 -4.19 18.80
N TYR A 679 -24.66 -2.98 18.87
CA TYR A 679 -24.64 -2.13 20.06
C TYR A 679 -25.26 -2.85 21.26
N SER A 680 -26.50 -3.31 21.12
CA SER A 680 -27.23 -3.95 22.21
C SER A 680 -26.53 -5.23 22.67
N VAL A 681 -26.02 -6.02 21.73
CA VAL A 681 -25.27 -7.25 22.02
C VAL A 681 -23.97 -6.94 22.77
N LYS A 682 -23.16 -5.98 22.30
CA LYS A 682 -21.91 -5.60 22.95
C LYS A 682 -22.16 -4.96 24.32
N TYR A 683 -23.21 -4.17 24.48
CA TYR A 683 -23.57 -3.56 25.76
C TYR A 683 -24.03 -4.61 26.77
N ASP A 684 -24.85 -5.58 26.36
CA ASP A 684 -25.25 -6.72 27.19
C ASP A 684 -24.04 -7.54 27.65
N LEU A 685 -23.13 -7.87 26.72
CA LEU A 685 -21.90 -8.60 27.04
C LEU A 685 -21.05 -7.89 28.10
N ILE A 686 -20.91 -6.57 28.01
CA ILE A 686 -20.10 -5.78 28.95
C ILE A 686 -20.80 -5.69 30.31
N THR A 687 -22.08 -5.32 30.32
CA THR A 687 -22.83 -5.04 31.56
C THR A 687 -23.25 -6.31 32.31
N GLN A 688 -23.43 -7.43 31.60
CA GLN A 688 -23.75 -8.75 32.15
C GLN A 688 -22.60 -9.75 32.00
N ALA A 689 -21.35 -9.30 31.87
CA ALA A 689 -20.18 -10.15 31.59
C ALA A 689 -20.12 -11.45 32.43
N HIS A 690 -20.33 -11.34 33.75
CA HIS A 690 -20.31 -12.49 34.66
C HIS A 690 -21.38 -13.54 34.36
N LYS A 691 -22.57 -13.11 33.94
CA LYS A 691 -23.66 -14.02 33.54
C LYS A 691 -23.30 -14.79 32.26
N HIS A 692 -22.51 -14.18 31.38
CA HIS A 692 -22.07 -14.78 30.12
C HIS A 692 -20.73 -15.53 30.24
N GLY A 693 -20.19 -15.69 31.45
CA GLY A 693 -18.94 -16.42 31.69
C GLY A 693 -17.66 -15.58 31.53
N PHE A 694 -17.78 -14.27 31.32
CA PHE A 694 -16.67 -13.34 31.25
C PHE A 694 -16.37 -12.70 32.62
N GLN A 695 -15.17 -12.19 32.77
CA GLN A 695 -14.64 -11.57 33.98
C GLN A 695 -14.04 -10.21 33.62
N HIS A 696 -14.08 -9.27 34.57
CA HIS A 696 -13.43 -7.97 34.47
C HIS A 696 -13.73 -7.21 33.15
N PRO A 697 -15.00 -6.87 32.86
CA PRO A 697 -15.41 -6.29 31.58
C PRO A 697 -14.71 -4.96 31.22
N PHE A 698 -14.23 -4.23 32.23
CA PHE A 698 -13.52 -2.96 32.07
C PHE A 698 -12.01 -3.05 32.26
N GLU A 699 -11.41 -4.23 32.13
CA GLU A 699 -9.95 -4.39 32.17
C GLU A 699 -9.47 -5.12 30.91
N ALA A 700 -8.55 -4.49 30.19
CA ALA A 700 -8.00 -5.03 28.95
C ALA A 700 -7.13 -6.26 29.24
N CYS A 701 -7.30 -7.33 28.47
CA CYS A 701 -6.46 -8.52 28.59
C CYS A 701 -5.00 -8.19 28.24
N CYS A 702 -4.77 -7.52 27.12
CA CYS A 702 -3.47 -7.11 26.62
C CYS A 702 -3.23 -5.61 26.84
N GLY A 703 -2.38 -5.29 27.79
CA GLY A 703 -2.05 -3.90 28.08
C GLY A 703 -1.03 -3.76 29.20
N HIS A 704 -0.86 -2.54 29.71
CA HIS A 704 0.17 -2.25 30.69
C HIS A 704 -0.20 -1.09 31.62
N GLY A 705 -0.47 -1.42 32.89
CA GLY A 705 -0.69 -0.45 33.95
C GLY A 705 -1.99 0.36 33.79
N GLY A 706 -2.16 1.40 34.61
CA GLY A 706 -3.40 2.19 34.64
C GLY A 706 -4.57 1.46 35.31
N LYS A 707 -5.70 2.16 35.48
CA LYS A 707 -6.91 1.64 36.16
C LYS A 707 -7.52 0.43 35.45
N TYR A 708 -7.40 0.40 34.12
CA TYR A 708 -8.09 -0.56 33.25
C TYR A 708 -7.12 -1.53 32.54
N ASN A 709 -5.89 -1.69 33.07
CA ASN A 709 -4.77 -2.31 32.37
C ASN A 709 -4.52 -1.71 30.97
N TYR A 710 -4.69 -0.39 30.82
CA TYR A 710 -4.57 0.33 29.56
C TYR A 710 -3.67 1.56 29.71
N ASN A 711 -2.84 1.80 28.69
CA ASN A 711 -2.04 3.01 28.57
C ASN A 711 -1.85 3.35 27.09
N ASN A 712 -2.31 4.53 26.68
CA ASN A 712 -2.25 4.94 25.27
C ASN A 712 -0.82 5.04 24.71
N GLY A 713 0.18 5.31 25.56
CA GLY A 713 1.60 5.34 25.18
C GLY A 713 2.30 3.98 25.24
N ARG A 714 1.66 2.95 25.83
CA ARG A 714 2.19 1.58 25.99
C ARG A 714 1.11 0.55 25.67
N ARG A 715 0.64 0.56 24.42
CA ARG A 715 -0.44 -0.32 23.93
C ARG A 715 -0.03 -1.79 23.89
N CYS A 716 -0.99 -2.69 23.69
CA CYS A 716 -0.76 -4.12 23.52
C CYS A 716 0.43 -4.43 22.60
N GLY A 717 1.36 -5.28 23.07
CA GLY A 717 2.57 -5.64 22.34
C GLY A 717 3.72 -4.63 22.42
N PHE A 718 3.57 -3.52 23.16
CA PHE A 718 4.64 -2.55 23.36
C PHE A 718 5.89 -3.18 24.00
N LYS A 719 7.04 -2.82 23.44
CA LYS A 719 8.36 -3.33 23.84
C LYS A 719 9.23 -2.22 24.42
N ILE A 720 10.08 -2.58 25.36
CA ILE A 720 11.22 -1.77 25.79
C ILE A 720 12.52 -2.50 25.48
N THR A 721 13.59 -1.74 25.28
CA THR A 721 14.94 -2.29 25.19
C THR A 721 15.59 -2.23 26.57
N ASP A 722 15.94 -3.38 27.11
CA ASP A 722 16.65 -3.52 28.38
C ASP A 722 17.89 -4.39 28.17
N GLU A 723 19.06 -3.87 28.53
CA GLU A 723 20.37 -4.51 28.29
C GLU A 723 20.57 -5.03 26.84
N GLY A 724 20.00 -4.34 25.86
CA GLY A 724 20.06 -4.73 24.44
C GLY A 724 19.09 -5.85 24.02
N LYS A 725 18.22 -6.30 24.92
CA LYS A 725 17.12 -7.24 24.61
C LYS A 725 15.79 -6.52 24.54
N GLU A 726 14.99 -6.86 23.54
CA GLU A 726 13.60 -6.38 23.48
C GLU A 726 12.71 -7.20 24.43
N ILE A 727 12.01 -6.53 25.33
CA ILE A 727 11.08 -7.13 26.28
C ILE A 727 9.69 -6.55 26.03
N VAL A 728 8.71 -7.43 25.77
CA VAL A 728 7.29 -7.04 25.69
C VAL A 728 6.78 -6.76 27.11
N ILE A 729 6.37 -5.52 27.39
CA ILE A 729 5.84 -5.11 28.70
C ILE A 729 4.33 -5.01 28.74
N ALA A 730 3.70 -4.77 27.60
CA ALA A 730 2.25 -4.81 27.44
C ALA A 730 1.86 -6.21 26.93
N LYS A 731 1.75 -7.14 27.88
CA LYS A 731 1.50 -8.56 27.62
C LYS A 731 0.01 -8.86 27.66
N ALA A 732 -0.36 -9.97 27.04
CA ALA A 732 -1.68 -10.58 27.24
C ALA A 732 -1.84 -11.07 28.68
N CYS A 733 -3.10 -11.14 29.11
CA CYS A 733 -3.51 -11.78 30.35
C CYS A 733 -3.37 -13.30 30.22
N GLU A 734 -3.43 -14.02 31.35
CA GLU A 734 -3.22 -15.47 31.37
C GLU A 734 -4.30 -16.25 30.59
N ASP A 735 -5.55 -15.77 30.62
CA ASP A 735 -6.66 -16.40 29.93
C ASP A 735 -7.52 -15.35 29.19
N PRO A 736 -7.27 -15.14 27.89
CA PRO A 736 -8.08 -14.26 27.05
C PRO A 736 -9.54 -14.72 26.90
N SER A 737 -9.84 -16.01 27.13
CA SER A 737 -11.18 -16.58 26.89
C SER A 737 -12.24 -16.08 27.88
N VAL A 738 -11.80 -15.56 29.03
CA VAL A 738 -12.68 -14.97 30.06
C VAL A 738 -12.70 -13.45 30.02
N ARG A 739 -12.04 -12.79 29.06
CA ARG A 739 -11.98 -11.32 28.97
C ARG A 739 -12.85 -10.80 27.83
N VAL A 740 -13.56 -9.70 28.05
CA VAL A 740 -14.34 -9.03 27.00
C VAL A 740 -13.42 -8.18 26.10
N SER A 741 -12.63 -7.31 26.71
CA SER A 741 -11.72 -6.41 26.00
C SER A 741 -10.33 -7.03 25.81
N TRP A 742 -9.85 -7.01 24.57
CA TRP A 742 -8.50 -7.40 24.23
C TRP A 742 -7.50 -6.31 24.60
N ASP A 743 -7.57 -5.12 24.02
CA ASP A 743 -6.52 -4.08 24.14
C ASP A 743 -7.03 -2.72 24.64
N GLY A 744 -8.27 -2.71 25.15
CA GLY A 744 -8.97 -1.50 25.58
C GLY A 744 -9.77 -0.80 24.47
N ILE A 745 -9.68 -1.28 23.23
CA ILE A 745 -10.46 -0.83 22.07
C ILE A 745 -11.23 -2.00 21.48
N HIS A 746 -10.55 -3.12 21.25
CA HIS A 746 -11.07 -4.28 20.54
C HIS A 746 -11.51 -5.38 21.50
N PHE A 747 -12.31 -6.31 20.97
CA PHE A 747 -12.83 -7.47 21.68
C PHE A 747 -11.90 -8.67 21.51
N THR A 748 -11.87 -9.55 22.51
CA THR A 748 -11.17 -10.83 22.40
C THR A 748 -11.85 -11.75 21.40
N GLU A 749 -11.17 -12.81 20.96
CA GLU A 749 -11.76 -13.83 20.09
C GLU A 749 -13.00 -14.46 20.74
N ALA A 750 -12.92 -14.76 22.04
CA ALA A 750 -14.04 -15.34 22.79
C ALA A 750 -15.25 -14.40 22.82
N ALA A 751 -15.03 -13.10 23.01
CA ALA A 751 -16.07 -12.10 22.95
C ALA A 751 -16.64 -11.94 21.54
N ASN A 752 -15.79 -11.91 20.50
CA ASN A 752 -16.23 -11.87 19.10
C ASN A 752 -17.09 -13.09 18.73
N ARG A 753 -16.72 -14.28 19.21
CA ARG A 753 -17.51 -15.50 19.03
C ARG A 753 -18.86 -15.39 19.71
N TRP A 754 -18.90 -14.94 20.97
CA TRP A 754 -20.16 -14.78 21.69
C TRP A 754 -21.10 -13.78 20.99
N ILE A 755 -20.55 -12.64 20.54
CA ILE A 755 -21.30 -11.63 19.77
C ILE A 755 -21.86 -12.25 18.49
N PHE A 756 -21.05 -13.01 17.75
CA PHE A 756 -21.47 -13.71 16.55
C PHE A 756 -22.67 -14.64 16.81
N GLU A 757 -22.59 -15.45 17.86
CA GLU A 757 -23.63 -16.41 18.25
C GLU A 757 -24.98 -15.72 18.56
N GLN A 758 -24.98 -14.46 19.01
CA GLN A 758 -26.22 -13.70 19.24
C GLN A 758 -26.83 -13.16 17.93
N ILE A 759 -26.00 -12.69 16.99
CA ILE A 759 -26.50 -12.01 15.79
C ILE A 759 -26.80 -12.97 14.63
N ALA A 760 -26.16 -14.13 14.57
CA ALA A 760 -26.27 -15.06 13.43
C ALA A 760 -27.71 -15.55 13.20
N GLY A 761 -28.48 -15.73 14.28
CA GLY A 761 -29.88 -16.16 14.22
C GLY A 761 -30.88 -15.08 13.80
N GLY A 762 -30.45 -13.83 13.64
CA GLY A 762 -31.30 -12.73 13.18
C GLY A 762 -32.12 -12.02 14.26
N SER A 763 -32.04 -12.44 15.53
CA SER A 763 -32.79 -11.81 16.63
C SER A 763 -32.42 -10.35 16.90
N TYR A 764 -31.21 -9.96 16.50
CA TYR A 764 -30.70 -8.58 16.56
C TYR A 764 -30.64 -7.92 15.18
N SER A 765 -31.29 -8.52 14.19
CA SER A 765 -31.36 -8.00 12.84
C SER A 765 -32.70 -7.33 12.59
N ASP A 766 -32.69 -6.29 11.79
CA ASP A 766 -33.89 -5.76 11.14
C ASP A 766 -33.67 -5.86 9.63
N PRO A 767 -34.55 -6.51 8.84
CA PRO A 767 -35.60 -7.41 9.35
C PRO A 767 -35.00 -8.57 10.16
N PRO A 768 -35.79 -9.25 11.03
CA PRO A 768 -35.30 -10.31 11.91
C PRO A 768 -35.06 -11.60 11.12
N ILE A 769 -34.04 -11.58 10.28
CA ILE A 769 -33.64 -12.68 9.40
C ILE A 769 -32.27 -13.23 9.80
N PRO A 770 -32.09 -14.56 9.82
CA PRO A 770 -30.79 -15.16 10.03
C PRO A 770 -29.78 -14.74 8.95
N LEU A 771 -28.48 -14.78 9.30
CA LEU A 771 -27.38 -14.43 8.41
C LEU A 771 -27.45 -15.19 7.07
N ASN A 772 -27.71 -16.50 7.12
CA ASN A 772 -27.84 -17.36 5.93
C ASN A 772 -29.11 -17.11 5.11
N MET A 773 -29.98 -16.18 5.51
CA MET A 773 -31.19 -15.77 4.78
C MET A 773 -31.12 -14.32 4.30
N THR A 774 -29.96 -13.65 4.43
CA THR A 774 -29.78 -12.22 4.10
C THR A 774 -30.05 -11.85 2.64
N CYS A 775 -30.11 -12.81 1.71
CA CYS A 775 -30.49 -12.57 0.31
C CYS A 775 -32.01 -12.46 0.09
N LEU A 776 -32.83 -12.84 1.08
CA LEU A 776 -34.27 -12.78 0.99
C LEU A 776 -34.76 -11.35 1.22
N ARG A 777 -35.59 -10.84 0.30
CA ARG A 777 -36.25 -9.54 0.46
C ARG A 777 -37.56 -9.75 1.20
N MET A 778 -37.70 -9.14 2.38
CA MET A 778 -38.99 -9.10 3.06
C MET A 778 -39.79 -7.89 2.56
N ASN A 779 -41.00 -8.13 2.04
CA ASN A 779 -41.92 -7.04 1.68
C ASN A 779 -42.57 -6.50 2.96
N HIS A 780 -42.87 -5.19 2.99
CA HIS A 780 -43.59 -4.55 4.11
C HIS A 780 -44.94 -5.21 4.47
N ARG A 781 -45.52 -6.05 3.60
CA ARG A 781 -46.75 -6.81 3.90
C ARG A 781 -46.53 -8.05 4.77
N ASP A 782 -45.30 -8.58 4.81
CA ASP A 782 -44.97 -9.81 5.54
C ASP A 782 -44.57 -9.53 7.00
N GLN A 783 -44.31 -8.28 7.36
CA GLN A 783 -44.02 -7.84 8.74
C GLN A 783 -45.26 -7.89 9.68
N CYS A 784 -46.47 -8.14 9.15
CA CYS A 784 -47.70 -8.23 9.92
C CYS A 784 -48.17 -9.67 10.20
N MET A 785 -47.39 -10.71 9.85
CA MET A 785 -47.78 -12.12 10.03
C MET A 785 -46.74 -12.98 10.78
N VAL A 786 -45.89 -12.40 11.61
CA VAL A 786 -45.06 -13.15 12.57
C VAL A 786 -45.34 -12.68 13.98
#